data_AF-A0AAD4P9I9-F1
#
_entry.id   AF-A0AAD4P9I9-F1
#
_cell.length_a   1.000
_cell.length_b   1.000
_cell.length_c   1.000
_cell.angle_alpha   90.00
_cell.angle_beta   90.00
_cell.angle_gamma   90.00
#
_symmetry.space_group_name_H-M   'P 1'
#
loop_
_entity.id
_entity.type
_entity.pdbx_description
1 polymer ?
#
loop_
_entity_poly.entity_id
_entity_poly.type
_entity_poly.pdbx_seq_one_letter_code
_entity_poly.pdbx_strand_id
1 'polypeptide(L)'
;MGIRGSVDMKALRAKFRVATVVIVSIWIGLLGLYYLLKPAVNGCVMTYMYPTYIPIPTPKNVSSAKYGLFLYHEGWRKIDFNDHLKKINSVPVLFIPGNGGSYKQASPFISTVRSIGAESERAYQGGPLEWDSHQGYPSFGEGVDIDLTNILLPSQYASMLDWFAVDLEGEHSAMDGRILQEHSEYVVYAIHRILDIYKESREARAKEGASISGNPPKSVILVGHSMGGFVARAAVVHPHLRKFAVETILTLSTPHQSPPLALQPSLGHYYAQVNQEWRKGYEVQTSRSGHYLSDPLLSHVVVVSISGGYNDYQVRSKLESLDGIVPPTHGFMIGSTGMRNVWLSMEHQVILWCNQLVVQVSHTLLSLIDMKTGQPLNDVRQRLGIFKKMLDSGIPKNFFVSTQLQLPKKPDHTPDQNEKVNPGLGPGGTGCPSSSQWSEDGLERDLYIQTSTVTVLAMDGRRRWLDIQKLGQDGKNHFVFVTNLSPCSGVRLHLWREKGTSTSEFSTNKQVVEITAKMVHIPSGPAPRQIEPGSQTEQAPPSAIFWLGPQDMHGFRFLTVSVAPRPTVSGRPPPAASMGVGQFFNPKDGEQMFSSYQLISSLYSEKDVTLKENHPLALSITFSVSLGILPVSLSLTTTGCGIKKSEFPIEESGDEETSRLCKRRCFPPVALAWDATSGLHVFPNLYSETIVVDSSPALWTSSQDSDKTTVLLLVDPHCSYRSTIGVSVTASAGRFLLLYFSQISGLCFAVAFFALMRQAYAWELDQPIPSLLSAVESNLRIPRAFFFLAISPIFFAVLFSCLRSQTLPPIISFSIIAILCYVFANGAIVLLILLSQILFYVAGTLQVAVKKRWQVCERNFSFSFLQQFINISTSFASFKVIRILVANPLLITSLLAITLVCLVHPALGLFVLLSSHVLCCHSALSSFLMASFRSHAQTKEFYEPGSEGEGSVTLRNFNHDDNNSKLFPTDEARSGSPEYKRSYGDAQLEIFHHRHGLLVLHLLAALMFVPSLVAWLQRIGIGQSFPWFWDSVLSIGVVLHGLCDSKPEFSFYFFPIPGIPTLEFRLSFAYLFAGYFSYLSALALAPYRVFYAMAAIGIVSFAFRIIQRKNRQNGETYHRSRKHSHRH
;
A
#
# COMPACT_ATOMS: atom_id res chain seq x y z
N MET A 1 -23.32 1.01 54.49
CA MET A 1 -22.38 0.04 53.87
C MET A 1 -22.41 0.04 52.32
N GLY A 2 -23.02 1.02 51.64
CA GLY A 2 -23.30 0.95 50.18
C GLY A 2 -22.48 1.84 49.22
N ILE A 3 -21.47 2.60 49.68
CA ILE A 3 -20.78 3.60 48.82
C ILE A 3 -19.32 3.22 48.51
N ARG A 4 -18.65 2.46 49.39
CA ARG A 4 -17.23 2.06 49.21
C ARG A 4 -17.04 0.98 48.12
N GLY A 5 -18.01 0.08 47.95
CA GLY A 5 -17.98 -0.96 46.90
C GLY A 5 -18.13 -0.44 45.46
N SER A 6 -18.74 0.73 45.25
CA SER A 6 -18.91 1.30 43.90
C SER A 6 -17.63 1.93 43.33
N VAL A 7 -16.71 2.41 44.17
CA VAL A 7 -15.52 3.15 43.73
C VAL A 7 -14.40 2.18 43.33
N ASP A 8 -14.17 1.14 44.14
CA ASP A 8 -13.19 0.08 43.82
C ASP A 8 -13.60 -0.71 42.56
N MET A 9 -14.89 -0.98 42.38
CA MET A 9 -15.38 -1.70 41.19
C MET A 9 -15.26 -0.87 39.90
N LYS A 10 -15.37 0.48 39.98
CA LYS A 10 -15.15 1.37 38.82
C LYS A 10 -13.67 1.46 38.44
N ALA A 11 -12.77 1.56 39.42
CA ALA A 11 -11.32 1.58 39.20
C ALA A 11 -10.82 0.23 38.64
N LEU A 12 -11.34 -0.88 39.16
CA LEU A 12 -11.02 -2.22 38.68
C LEU A 12 -11.49 -2.43 37.23
N ARG A 13 -12.74 -2.06 36.92
CA ARG A 13 -13.28 -2.11 35.54
C ARG A 13 -12.46 -1.28 34.54
N ALA A 14 -11.92 -0.14 34.97
CA ALA A 14 -11.13 0.71 34.08
C ALA A 14 -9.74 0.10 33.78
N LYS A 15 -9.09 -0.47 34.80
CA LYS A 15 -7.83 -1.23 34.63
C LYS A 15 -8.00 -2.44 33.71
N PHE A 16 -9.10 -3.18 33.84
CA PHE A 16 -9.41 -4.29 32.93
C PHE A 16 -9.57 -3.84 31.47
N ARG A 17 -10.24 -2.70 31.22
CA ARG A 17 -10.40 -2.18 29.84
C ARG A 17 -9.07 -1.87 29.17
N VAL A 18 -8.17 -1.17 29.88
CA VAL A 18 -6.85 -0.84 29.35
C VAL A 18 -6.04 -2.11 29.09
N ALA A 19 -6.07 -3.07 30.00
CA ALA A 19 -5.42 -4.37 29.82
C ALA A 19 -5.94 -5.10 28.57
N THR A 20 -7.27 -5.13 28.36
CA THR A 20 -7.87 -5.72 27.16
C THR A 20 -7.40 -5.03 25.88
N VAL A 21 -7.38 -3.69 25.82
CA VAL A 21 -6.93 -2.95 24.64
C VAL A 21 -5.46 -3.24 24.32
N VAL A 22 -4.60 -3.31 25.35
CA VAL A 22 -3.18 -3.65 25.18
C VAL A 22 -3.00 -5.08 24.67
N ILE A 23 -3.68 -6.06 25.28
CA ILE A 23 -3.61 -7.46 24.87
C ILE A 23 -4.04 -7.60 23.41
N VAL A 24 -5.19 -7.04 23.02
CA VAL A 24 -5.69 -7.10 21.64
C VAL A 24 -4.72 -6.44 20.66
N SER A 25 -4.13 -5.29 21.02
CA SER A 25 -3.17 -4.60 20.16
C SER A 25 -1.88 -5.41 19.97
N ILE A 26 -1.38 -6.06 21.02
CA ILE A 26 -0.22 -6.97 20.94
C ILE A 26 -0.55 -8.18 20.07
N TRP A 27 -1.72 -8.79 20.25
CA TRP A 27 -2.17 -9.94 19.44
C TRP A 27 -2.25 -9.58 17.95
N ILE A 28 -2.90 -8.46 17.60
CA ILE A 28 -2.97 -7.98 16.21
C ILE A 28 -1.56 -7.69 15.67
N GLY A 29 -0.71 -7.04 16.48
CA GLY A 29 0.68 -6.75 16.14
C GLY A 29 1.50 -8.00 15.82
N LEU A 30 1.42 -9.03 16.66
CA LEU A 30 2.14 -10.30 16.48
C LEU A 30 1.62 -11.10 15.30
N LEU A 31 0.30 -11.22 15.13
CA LEU A 31 -0.31 -11.92 14.00
C LEU A 31 0.04 -11.25 12.67
N GLY A 32 -0.02 -9.91 12.64
CA GLY A 32 0.36 -9.15 11.46
C GLY A 32 1.85 -9.28 11.15
N LEU A 33 2.73 -9.22 12.16
CA LEU A 33 4.16 -9.45 11.95
C LEU A 33 4.45 -10.86 11.44
N TYR A 34 3.80 -11.88 11.98
CA TYR A 34 3.92 -13.27 11.50
C TYR A 34 3.54 -13.39 10.02
N TYR A 35 2.44 -12.74 9.60
CA TYR A 35 2.03 -12.73 8.20
C TYR A 35 3.05 -12.03 7.29
N LEU A 36 3.59 -10.88 7.71
CA LEU A 36 4.56 -10.11 6.92
C LEU A 36 5.93 -10.78 6.80
N LEU A 37 6.29 -11.63 7.76
CA LEU A 37 7.52 -12.43 7.70
C LEU A 37 7.36 -13.72 6.90
N LYS A 38 6.13 -14.09 6.50
CA LYS A 38 5.89 -15.29 5.70
C LYS A 38 6.31 -15.02 4.24
N PRO A 39 7.20 -15.84 3.65
CA PRO A 39 7.59 -15.69 2.25
C PRO A 39 6.38 -15.83 1.32
N ALA A 40 6.30 -14.99 0.28
CA ALA A 40 5.31 -15.14 -0.77
C ALA A 40 5.69 -16.31 -1.70
N VAL A 41 4.68 -16.98 -2.25
CA VAL A 41 4.91 -18.03 -3.26
C VAL A 41 5.22 -17.36 -4.59
N ASN A 42 6.45 -17.51 -5.08
CA ASN A 42 6.88 -16.90 -6.33
C ASN A 42 6.53 -17.78 -7.52
N GLY A 43 5.45 -17.42 -8.24
CA GLY A 43 5.08 -18.04 -9.52
C GLY A 43 5.87 -17.51 -10.73
N CYS A 44 6.83 -16.62 -10.50
CA CYS A 44 7.55 -15.98 -11.58
C CYS A 44 8.82 -16.73 -12.03
N VAL A 45 9.01 -16.84 -13.34
CA VAL A 45 10.21 -17.44 -13.94
C VAL A 45 11.36 -16.42 -13.93
N MET A 46 12.56 -16.87 -13.61
CA MET A 46 13.76 -16.01 -13.59
C MET A 46 14.22 -15.65 -15.00
N THR A 47 14.66 -14.40 -15.16
CA THR A 47 15.34 -13.90 -16.36
C THR A 47 16.85 -14.04 -16.21
N TYR A 48 17.54 -14.65 -17.17
CA TYR A 48 19.01 -14.74 -17.21
C TYR A 48 19.60 -13.68 -18.14
N MET A 49 20.86 -13.28 -17.93
CA MET A 49 21.46 -12.10 -18.57
C MET A 49 23.00 -12.12 -18.47
N TYR A 50 23.68 -11.43 -19.36
CA TYR A 50 25.14 -11.29 -19.41
C TYR A 50 25.55 -9.81 -19.52
N PRO A 51 25.47 -9.06 -18.42
CA PRO A 51 25.49 -7.61 -18.44
C PRO A 51 26.91 -7.03 -18.56
N THR A 52 27.13 -6.17 -19.54
CA THR A 52 28.30 -5.28 -19.63
C THR A 52 27.84 -3.84 -19.50
N TYR A 53 28.50 -3.05 -18.62
CA TYR A 53 28.17 -1.64 -18.40
C TYR A 53 29.28 -0.73 -18.90
N ILE A 54 28.94 0.15 -19.84
CA ILE A 54 29.84 1.11 -20.45
C ILE A 54 29.67 2.45 -19.74
N PRO A 55 30.67 2.96 -19.01
CA PRO A 55 30.57 4.23 -18.30
C PRO A 55 30.50 5.39 -19.30
N ILE A 56 29.57 6.32 -19.06
CA ILE A 56 29.42 7.52 -19.86
C ILE A 56 30.28 8.64 -19.25
N PRO A 57 31.24 9.22 -20.01
CA PRO A 57 32.13 10.25 -19.47
C PRO A 57 31.36 11.54 -19.18
N THR A 58 31.62 12.11 -17.99
CA THR A 58 31.13 13.43 -17.58
C THR A 58 32.03 14.54 -18.17
N PRO A 59 31.46 15.63 -18.70
CA PRO A 59 32.25 16.76 -19.18
C PRO A 59 33.05 17.38 -18.03
N LYS A 60 34.28 17.84 -18.32
CA LYS A 60 35.21 18.44 -17.33
C LYS A 60 34.63 19.64 -16.56
N ASN A 61 33.56 20.27 -17.07
CA ASN A 61 32.92 21.45 -16.48
C ASN A 61 31.82 21.11 -15.45
N VAL A 62 31.47 19.83 -15.24
CA VAL A 62 30.43 19.40 -14.30
C VAL A 62 31.09 18.68 -13.12
N SER A 63 31.08 19.31 -11.93
CA SER A 63 31.83 18.84 -10.75
C SER A 63 31.16 17.71 -9.96
N SER A 64 30.00 17.22 -10.37
CA SER A 64 29.29 16.18 -9.61
C SER A 64 29.83 14.79 -9.98
N ALA A 65 30.92 14.39 -9.33
CA ALA A 65 31.41 13.00 -9.34
C ALA A 65 30.54 12.03 -8.52
N LYS A 66 29.43 12.52 -7.94
CA LYS A 66 28.60 11.76 -6.99
C LYS A 66 27.77 10.66 -7.64
N TYR A 67 27.21 10.91 -8.83
CA TYR A 67 26.33 9.97 -9.51
C TYR A 67 26.90 9.59 -10.88
N GLY A 68 26.58 8.39 -11.33
CA GLY A 68 27.10 7.82 -12.58
C GLY A 68 26.03 7.62 -13.65
N LEU A 69 26.45 7.52 -14.91
CA LEU A 69 25.58 7.16 -16.03
C LEU A 69 26.26 6.05 -16.82
N PHE A 70 25.53 4.98 -17.10
CA PHE A 70 26.06 3.79 -17.76
C PHE A 70 25.16 3.40 -18.92
N LEU A 71 25.75 2.93 -20.00
CA LEU A 71 25.05 2.25 -21.10
C LEU A 71 25.16 0.73 -20.88
N TYR A 72 24.02 0.05 -20.96
CA TYR A 72 23.89 -1.38 -20.89
C TYR A 72 24.20 -2.03 -22.24
N HIS A 73 24.93 -3.14 -22.20
CA HIS A 73 25.19 -3.99 -23.36
C HIS A 73 25.08 -5.47 -22.94
N GLU A 74 24.33 -6.27 -23.69
CA GLU A 74 24.22 -7.71 -23.45
C GLU A 74 25.36 -8.46 -24.17
N GLY A 75 26.09 -9.28 -23.42
CA GLY A 75 27.05 -10.22 -23.97
C GLY A 75 28.39 -10.25 -23.24
N TRP A 76 29.11 -11.34 -23.49
CA TRP A 76 30.38 -11.67 -22.82
C TRP A 76 31.63 -11.16 -23.55
N ARG A 77 31.48 -10.68 -24.79
CA ARG A 77 32.61 -10.29 -25.63
C ARG A 77 33.21 -8.98 -25.12
N LYS A 78 34.54 -8.89 -25.08
CA LYS A 78 35.24 -7.66 -24.72
C LYS A 78 35.02 -6.63 -25.83
N ILE A 79 34.52 -5.45 -25.47
CA ILE A 79 34.18 -4.36 -26.39
C ILE A 79 35.02 -3.13 -26.05
N ASP A 80 35.45 -2.42 -27.08
CA ASP A 80 36.02 -1.08 -26.90
C ASP A 80 34.89 -0.08 -26.67
N PHE A 81 34.85 0.49 -25.46
CA PHE A 81 33.81 1.42 -25.03
C PHE A 81 33.75 2.67 -25.91
N ASN A 82 34.89 3.21 -26.33
CA ASN A 82 34.92 4.43 -27.13
C ASN A 82 34.40 4.17 -28.55
N ASP A 83 34.80 3.05 -29.14
CA ASP A 83 34.31 2.63 -30.45
C ASP A 83 32.80 2.33 -30.43
N HIS A 84 32.32 1.69 -29.36
CA HIS A 84 30.91 1.40 -29.20
C HIS A 84 30.08 2.69 -29.09
N LEU A 85 30.49 3.64 -28.25
CA LEU A 85 29.80 4.94 -28.10
C LEU A 85 29.77 5.74 -29.41
N LYS A 86 30.81 5.64 -30.26
CA LYS A 86 30.82 6.26 -31.59
C LYS A 86 29.79 5.65 -32.55
N LYS A 87 29.46 4.37 -32.39
CA LYS A 87 28.59 3.62 -33.31
C LYS A 87 27.10 3.65 -32.96
N ILE A 88 26.72 4.27 -31.85
CA ILE A 88 25.34 4.35 -31.38
C ILE A 88 24.41 5.02 -32.42
N ASN A 89 23.29 4.36 -32.73
CA ASN A 89 22.28 4.86 -33.66
C ASN A 89 20.84 4.38 -33.36
N SER A 90 20.59 3.78 -32.19
CA SER A 90 19.28 3.23 -31.82
C SER A 90 18.42 4.22 -31.01
N VAL A 91 17.33 3.75 -30.37
CA VAL A 91 16.44 4.60 -29.57
C VAL A 91 16.88 4.60 -28.10
N PRO A 92 17.14 5.78 -27.47
CA PRO A 92 17.58 5.83 -26.09
C PRO A 92 16.45 5.59 -25.08
N VAL A 93 16.70 4.69 -24.14
CA VAL A 93 15.85 4.44 -22.97
C VAL A 93 16.67 4.70 -21.71
N LEU A 94 16.15 5.47 -20.77
CA LEU A 94 16.80 5.73 -19.48
C LEU A 94 16.05 5.02 -18.36
N PHE A 95 16.72 4.05 -17.75
CA PHE A 95 16.27 3.39 -16.54
C PHE A 95 16.69 4.17 -15.29
N ILE A 96 15.72 4.41 -14.39
CA ILE A 96 15.91 5.10 -13.12
C ILE A 96 15.60 4.12 -11.98
N PRO A 97 16.61 3.72 -11.18
CA PRO A 97 16.44 2.74 -10.12
C PRO A 97 15.64 3.30 -8.94
N GLY A 98 15.14 2.39 -8.12
CA GLY A 98 14.35 2.71 -6.93
C GLY A 98 15.17 3.05 -5.69
N ASN A 99 14.49 3.09 -4.55
CA ASN A 99 15.09 3.30 -3.24
C ASN A 99 16.23 2.30 -2.96
N GLY A 100 17.41 2.78 -2.54
CA GLY A 100 18.56 1.92 -2.28
C GLY A 100 19.21 1.33 -3.55
N GLY A 101 18.79 1.81 -4.73
CA GLY A 101 19.21 1.26 -6.00
C GLY A 101 20.41 1.95 -6.63
N SER A 102 21.21 1.17 -7.35
CA SER A 102 22.28 1.64 -8.24
C SER A 102 21.98 1.24 -9.69
N TYR A 103 22.83 1.62 -10.64
CA TYR A 103 22.82 1.06 -12.01
C TYR A 103 22.89 -0.48 -12.05
N LYS A 104 23.39 -1.09 -10.96
CA LYS A 104 23.46 -2.54 -10.71
C LYS A 104 22.39 -3.06 -9.74
N GLN A 105 21.52 -2.18 -9.22
CA GLN A 105 20.52 -2.40 -8.16
C GLN A 105 20.85 -3.50 -7.13
N ALA A 106 22.08 -3.41 -6.62
CA ALA A 106 22.60 -3.96 -5.36
C ALA A 106 22.48 -5.48 -5.08
N SER A 107 22.80 -6.32 -6.08
CA SER A 107 23.45 -7.63 -5.90
C SER A 107 24.06 -8.04 -7.24
N PRO A 108 25.19 -8.79 -7.33
CA PRO A 108 25.72 -9.26 -8.61
C PRO A 108 24.68 -10.01 -9.47
N PHE A 109 23.57 -10.47 -8.88
CA PHE A 109 22.49 -11.20 -9.54
C PHE A 109 21.22 -10.40 -9.89
N ILE A 110 21.06 -9.13 -9.46
CA ILE A 110 19.74 -8.45 -9.51
C ILE A 110 19.88 -6.99 -10.00
N SER A 111 19.47 -6.71 -11.25
CA SER A 111 19.30 -5.35 -11.77
C SER A 111 18.30 -5.35 -12.94
N THR A 112 17.30 -4.48 -12.87
CA THR A 112 16.21 -4.36 -13.87
C THR A 112 16.68 -4.03 -15.26
N VAL A 113 17.66 -3.13 -15.37
CA VAL A 113 18.26 -2.71 -16.64
C VAL A 113 18.72 -3.94 -17.41
N ARG A 114 19.24 -4.92 -16.68
CA ARG A 114 19.75 -6.14 -17.27
C ARG A 114 18.64 -7.06 -17.76
N SER A 115 17.59 -7.26 -16.96
CA SER A 115 16.46 -8.11 -17.39
C SER A 115 15.76 -7.50 -18.59
N ILE A 116 15.28 -6.25 -18.50
CA ILE A 116 14.54 -5.62 -19.60
C ILE A 116 15.46 -5.31 -20.78
N GLY A 117 16.72 -4.92 -20.53
CA GLY A 117 17.72 -4.72 -21.59
C GLY A 117 18.05 -6.00 -22.35
N ALA A 118 18.33 -7.10 -21.64
CA ALA A 118 18.63 -8.39 -22.26
C ALA A 118 17.43 -8.98 -23.01
N GLU A 119 16.22 -8.88 -22.45
CA GLU A 119 15.00 -9.31 -23.16
C GLU A 119 14.67 -8.38 -24.34
N SER A 120 14.95 -7.07 -24.25
CA SER A 120 14.77 -6.15 -25.39
C SER A 120 15.69 -6.50 -26.56
N GLU A 121 16.95 -6.85 -26.28
CA GLU A 121 17.89 -7.29 -27.32
C GLU A 121 17.45 -8.63 -27.93
N ARG A 122 17.05 -9.59 -27.10
CA ARG A 122 16.52 -10.88 -27.56
C ARG A 122 15.22 -10.74 -28.35
N ALA A 123 14.30 -9.88 -27.93
CA ALA A 123 13.06 -9.58 -28.64
C ALA A 123 13.34 -8.90 -29.99
N TYR A 124 14.31 -7.99 -30.06
CA TYR A 124 14.72 -7.36 -31.31
C TYR A 124 15.29 -8.38 -32.30
N GLN A 125 16.13 -9.32 -31.84
CA GLN A 125 16.72 -10.37 -32.68
C GLN A 125 15.71 -11.48 -33.06
N GLY A 126 14.84 -11.87 -32.12
CA GLY A 126 13.86 -12.95 -32.29
C GLY A 126 12.59 -12.54 -33.03
N GLY A 127 12.32 -11.24 -33.15
CA GLY A 127 11.12 -10.69 -33.76
C GLY A 127 9.95 -10.54 -32.79
N PRO A 128 8.81 -9.98 -33.24
CA PRO A 128 7.63 -9.77 -32.41
C PRO A 128 7.06 -11.08 -31.85
N LEU A 129 6.38 -10.99 -30.70
CA LEU A 129 5.60 -12.11 -30.16
C LEU A 129 4.65 -12.63 -31.24
N GLU A 130 4.54 -13.96 -31.38
CA GLU A 130 3.52 -14.57 -32.23
C GLU A 130 2.16 -14.06 -31.76
N TRP A 131 1.58 -13.20 -32.57
CA TRP A 131 0.30 -12.60 -32.28
C TRP A 131 -0.78 -13.51 -32.83
N ASP A 132 -1.55 -14.15 -31.95
CA ASP A 132 -2.83 -14.71 -32.32
C ASP A 132 -3.70 -13.56 -32.87
N SER A 133 -3.71 -13.45 -34.20
CA SER A 133 -4.34 -12.40 -35.00
C SER A 133 -5.87 -12.44 -34.94
N HIS A 134 -6.42 -13.11 -33.92
CA HIS A 134 -7.78 -13.62 -33.83
C HIS A 134 -8.58 -12.90 -32.73
N GLN A 135 -7.96 -11.96 -32.00
CA GLN A 135 -8.63 -11.14 -31.01
C GLN A 135 -9.28 -9.92 -31.67
N GLY A 136 -10.59 -10.00 -31.91
CA GLY A 136 -11.42 -8.81 -32.05
C GLY A 136 -11.56 -8.15 -30.69
N TYR A 137 -11.09 -6.91 -30.54
CA TYR A 137 -11.37 -6.13 -29.33
C TYR A 137 -12.87 -5.80 -29.33
N PRO A 138 -13.65 -6.16 -28.30
CA PRO A 138 -15.00 -5.62 -28.15
C PRO A 138 -14.90 -4.11 -27.98
N SER A 139 -15.76 -3.34 -28.67
CA SER A 139 -15.87 -1.89 -28.49
C SER A 139 -16.14 -1.59 -27.02
N PHE A 140 -15.23 -0.84 -26.39
CA PHE A 140 -15.30 -0.48 -24.99
C PHE A 140 -16.34 0.62 -24.76
N GLY A 141 -17.20 0.45 -23.77
CA GLY A 141 -18.03 1.52 -23.21
C GLY A 141 -17.27 2.28 -22.12
N GLU A 142 -17.26 3.61 -22.27
CA GLU A 142 -16.77 4.67 -21.38
C GLU A 142 -15.28 4.63 -20.96
N GLY A 143 -14.46 5.33 -21.76
CA GLY A 143 -13.09 5.72 -21.41
C GLY A 143 -12.19 5.96 -22.62
N VAL A 144 -12.47 7.03 -23.39
CA VAL A 144 -11.85 7.42 -24.67
C VAL A 144 -11.89 6.29 -25.70
N ASP A 145 -12.82 6.38 -26.65
CA ASP A 145 -12.97 5.50 -27.82
C ASP A 145 -11.72 5.59 -28.71
N ILE A 146 -10.63 4.93 -28.29
CA ILE A 146 -9.49 4.67 -29.16
C ILE A 146 -9.85 3.40 -29.94
N ASP A 147 -10.12 3.58 -31.23
CA ASP A 147 -10.36 2.48 -32.15
C ASP A 147 -9.07 1.65 -32.32
N LEU A 148 -8.91 0.63 -31.47
CA LEU A 148 -7.79 -0.30 -31.42
C LEU A 148 -7.67 -1.17 -32.68
N THR A 149 -8.71 -1.20 -33.52
CA THR A 149 -8.71 -1.99 -34.76
C THR A 149 -7.79 -1.40 -35.83
N ASN A 150 -7.58 -0.08 -35.83
CA ASN A 150 -6.71 0.63 -36.78
C ASN A 150 -5.23 0.68 -36.38
N ILE A 151 -4.87 0.20 -35.18
CA ILE A 151 -3.48 0.21 -34.70
C ILE A 151 -2.78 -1.06 -35.16
N LEU A 152 -1.99 -0.97 -36.23
CA LEU A 152 -1.19 -2.08 -36.75
C LEU A 152 0.05 -2.30 -35.87
N LEU A 153 0.21 -3.51 -35.34
CA LEU A 153 1.44 -3.91 -34.66
C LEU A 153 2.52 -4.26 -35.70
N PRO A 154 3.80 -3.94 -35.44
CA PRO A 154 4.87 -4.20 -36.38
C PRO A 154 5.12 -5.71 -36.54
N SER A 155 5.34 -6.17 -37.78
CA SER A 155 5.77 -7.55 -38.08
C SER A 155 7.28 -7.76 -37.86
N GLN A 156 8.04 -6.67 -37.78
CA GLN A 156 9.46 -6.64 -37.43
C GLN A 156 9.77 -5.32 -36.71
N TYR A 157 10.66 -5.35 -35.72
CA TYR A 157 11.07 -4.14 -35.02
C TYR A 157 12.05 -3.30 -35.84
N ALA A 158 11.80 -1.99 -35.90
CA ALA A 158 12.54 -1.08 -36.78
C ALA A 158 13.90 -0.63 -36.23
N SER A 159 14.05 -0.59 -34.91
CA SER A 159 15.27 -0.16 -34.24
C SER A 159 15.40 -0.82 -32.88
N MET A 160 16.64 -1.01 -32.43
CA MET A 160 16.96 -1.51 -31.09
C MET A 160 16.74 -0.41 -30.03
N LEU A 161 16.61 -0.83 -28.77
CA LEU A 161 16.59 0.06 -27.61
C LEU A 161 17.96 0.08 -26.94
N ASP A 162 18.57 1.26 -26.85
CA ASP A 162 19.82 1.45 -26.11
C ASP A 162 19.49 1.82 -24.67
N TRP A 163 19.75 0.89 -23.74
CA TRP A 163 19.38 1.03 -22.33
C TRP A 163 20.47 1.75 -21.53
N PHE A 164 20.20 2.99 -21.13
CA PHE A 164 20.98 3.73 -20.18
C PHE A 164 20.46 3.51 -18.76
N ALA A 165 21.34 3.59 -17.77
CA ALA A 165 21.00 3.48 -16.36
C ALA A 165 21.77 4.51 -15.55
N VAL A 166 21.06 5.24 -14.69
CA VAL A 166 21.71 6.11 -13.69
C VAL A 166 22.20 5.28 -12.51
N ASP A 167 23.36 5.66 -11.98
CA ASP A 167 23.84 5.20 -10.69
C ASP A 167 23.60 6.27 -9.62
N LEU A 168 22.69 5.95 -8.70
CA LEU A 168 22.29 6.83 -7.61
C LEU A 168 22.97 6.44 -6.29
N GLU A 169 24.09 5.70 -6.36
CA GLU A 169 24.94 5.28 -5.23
C GLU A 169 24.20 4.47 -4.16
N GLY A 170 23.05 3.86 -4.49
CA GLY A 170 22.27 3.09 -3.53
C GLY A 170 21.66 3.93 -2.41
N GLU A 171 21.44 5.22 -2.61
CA GLU A 171 20.88 6.09 -1.59
C GLU A 171 19.40 5.76 -1.28
N HIS A 172 19.01 5.86 -0.01
CA HIS A 172 17.64 5.61 0.44
C HIS A 172 16.68 6.77 0.16
N SER A 173 16.38 6.99 -1.12
CA SER A 173 15.52 8.07 -1.61
C SER A 173 14.08 8.02 -1.09
N ALA A 174 13.55 6.87 -0.68
CA ALA A 174 12.20 6.79 -0.11
C ALA A 174 12.08 7.43 1.27
N MET A 175 13.21 7.71 1.94
CA MET A 175 13.24 8.14 3.33
C MET A 175 13.52 9.64 3.50
N ASP A 176 13.93 10.35 2.44
CA ASP A 176 14.31 11.75 2.53
C ASP A 176 14.01 12.52 1.23
N GLY A 177 13.27 13.63 1.36
CA GLY A 177 12.83 14.45 0.23
C GLY A 177 13.97 15.19 -0.49
N ARG A 178 15.05 15.53 0.20
CA ARG A 178 16.23 16.18 -0.40
C ARG A 178 16.96 15.25 -1.36
N ILE A 179 17.05 13.97 -0.99
CA ILE A 179 17.65 12.92 -1.83
C ILE A 179 16.89 12.80 -3.15
N LEU A 180 15.55 12.74 -3.09
CA LEU A 180 14.72 12.66 -4.29
C LEU A 180 14.87 13.89 -5.20
N GLN A 181 15.02 15.08 -4.63
CA GLN A 181 15.26 16.29 -5.40
C GLN A 181 16.61 16.23 -6.13
N GLU A 182 17.69 15.84 -5.46
CA GLU A 182 19.02 15.66 -6.05
C GLU A 182 19.02 14.58 -7.15
N HIS A 183 18.29 13.48 -6.95
CA HIS A 183 18.09 12.45 -7.98
C HIS A 183 17.37 13.01 -9.20
N SER A 184 16.38 13.88 -9.00
CA SER A 184 15.64 14.52 -10.09
C SER A 184 16.53 15.46 -10.90
N GLU A 185 17.35 16.27 -10.23
CA GLU A 185 18.33 17.16 -10.86
C GLU A 185 19.35 16.37 -11.69
N TYR A 186 19.86 15.26 -11.14
CA TYR A 186 20.81 14.40 -11.86
C TYR A 186 20.18 13.68 -13.05
N VAL A 187 18.94 13.21 -12.94
CA VAL A 187 18.23 12.58 -14.06
C VAL A 187 18.01 13.58 -15.21
N VAL A 188 17.71 14.85 -14.92
CA VAL A 188 17.62 15.89 -15.96
C VAL A 188 18.96 16.06 -16.69
N TYR A 189 20.06 16.10 -15.95
CA TYR A 189 21.42 16.11 -16.53
C TYR A 189 21.68 14.86 -17.39
N ALA A 190 21.31 13.67 -16.91
CA ALA A 190 21.49 12.42 -17.65
C ALA A 190 20.73 12.41 -18.97
N ILE A 191 19.47 12.89 -18.98
CA ILE A 191 18.67 13.01 -20.21
C ILE A 191 19.38 13.91 -21.24
N HIS A 192 19.91 15.06 -20.82
CA HIS A 192 20.64 15.95 -21.73
C HIS A 192 21.90 15.29 -22.25
N ARG A 193 22.68 14.64 -21.37
CA ARG A 193 23.93 13.98 -21.75
C ARG A 193 23.69 12.86 -22.76
N ILE A 194 22.62 12.07 -22.59
CA ILE A 194 22.23 11.02 -23.54
C ILE A 194 21.98 11.64 -24.92
N LEU A 195 21.11 12.65 -25.02
CA LEU A 195 20.80 13.29 -26.30
C LEU A 195 22.04 13.91 -26.96
N ASP A 196 22.95 14.48 -26.17
CA ASP A 196 24.22 15.04 -26.67
C ASP A 196 25.15 13.95 -27.23
N ILE A 197 25.21 12.76 -26.62
CA ILE A 197 26.02 11.63 -27.11
C ILE A 197 25.55 11.14 -28.47
N TYR A 198 24.24 11.07 -28.72
CA TYR A 198 23.75 10.69 -30.06
C TYR A 198 24.13 11.71 -31.12
N LYS A 199 24.16 13.00 -30.75
CA LYS A 199 24.64 14.06 -31.64
C LYS A 199 26.15 13.91 -31.91
N GLU A 200 26.95 13.72 -30.86
CA GLU A 200 28.40 13.48 -30.95
C GLU A 200 28.73 12.24 -31.79
N SER A 201 28.03 11.12 -31.59
CA SER A 201 28.18 9.89 -32.36
C SER A 201 27.86 10.11 -33.84
N ARG A 202 26.76 10.81 -34.15
CA ARG A 202 26.40 11.12 -35.55
C ARG A 202 27.48 11.94 -36.23
N GLU A 203 28.02 12.95 -35.55
CA GLU A 203 29.11 13.79 -36.05
C GLU A 203 30.41 12.99 -36.24
N ALA A 204 30.72 12.06 -35.34
CA ALA A 204 31.88 11.18 -35.47
C ALA A 204 31.74 10.23 -36.68
N ARG A 205 30.58 9.58 -36.84
CA ARG A 205 30.28 8.71 -37.99
C ARG A 205 30.30 9.46 -39.32
N ALA A 206 29.81 10.70 -39.32
CA ALA A 206 29.87 11.59 -40.48
C ALA A 206 31.33 11.88 -40.91
N LYS A 207 32.22 12.13 -39.95
CA LYS A 207 33.65 12.34 -40.21
C LYS A 207 34.35 11.09 -40.73
N GLU A 208 33.89 9.91 -40.34
CA GLU A 208 34.41 8.61 -40.78
C GLU A 208 33.78 8.12 -42.11
N GLY A 209 32.98 8.96 -42.79
CA GLY A 209 32.44 8.67 -44.13
C GLY A 209 31.21 7.76 -44.19
N ALA A 210 30.56 7.49 -43.05
CA ALA A 210 29.35 6.67 -43.02
C ALA A 210 28.13 7.40 -43.62
N SER A 211 27.22 6.68 -44.26
CA SER A 211 25.95 7.25 -44.75
C SER A 211 25.09 7.75 -43.59
N ILE A 212 24.81 9.05 -43.55
CA ILE A 212 24.04 9.70 -42.49
C ILE A 212 22.54 9.64 -42.86
N SER A 213 21.94 8.46 -42.88
CA SER A 213 20.47 8.37 -42.94
C SER A 213 19.89 8.49 -41.52
N GLY A 214 18.84 9.29 -41.36
CA GLY A 214 18.15 9.50 -40.08
C GLY A 214 18.62 10.72 -39.28
N ASN A 215 17.69 11.30 -38.52
CA ASN A 215 17.94 12.36 -37.55
C ASN A 215 18.30 11.74 -36.19
N PRO A 216 19.14 12.40 -35.36
CA PRO A 216 19.39 11.93 -34.00
C PRO A 216 18.08 11.95 -33.19
N PRO A 217 17.94 11.06 -32.18
CA PRO A 217 16.77 11.04 -31.32
C PRO A 217 16.56 12.39 -30.64
N LYS A 218 15.29 12.83 -30.60
CA LYS A 218 14.88 14.10 -29.96
C LYS A 218 14.45 13.90 -28.51
N SER A 219 14.04 12.68 -28.17
CA SER A 219 13.45 12.33 -26.88
C SER A 219 14.07 11.04 -26.33
N VAL A 220 14.07 10.90 -25.00
CA VAL A 220 14.46 9.68 -24.28
C VAL A 220 13.21 9.06 -23.65
N ILE A 221 13.04 7.74 -23.78
CA ILE A 221 11.98 7.00 -23.07
C ILE A 221 12.44 6.79 -21.63
N LEU A 222 11.62 7.17 -20.65
CA LEU A 222 11.96 6.96 -19.24
C LEU A 222 11.30 5.69 -18.70
N VAL A 223 12.08 4.83 -18.05
CA VAL A 223 11.58 3.67 -17.30
C VAL A 223 12.02 3.80 -15.84
N GLY A 224 11.08 4.04 -14.94
CA GLY A 224 11.39 4.23 -13.52
C GLY A 224 10.80 3.13 -12.65
N HIS A 225 11.58 2.63 -11.70
CA HIS A 225 11.10 1.66 -10.71
C HIS A 225 10.98 2.29 -9.32
N SER A 226 9.89 2.02 -8.59
CA SER A 226 9.70 2.50 -7.22
C SER A 226 9.88 4.02 -7.15
N MET A 227 10.70 4.54 -6.25
CA MET A 227 11.07 5.96 -6.20
C MET A 227 11.62 6.52 -7.51
N GLY A 228 12.28 5.70 -8.33
CA GLY A 228 12.83 6.10 -9.63
C GLY A 228 11.76 6.52 -10.64
N GLY A 229 10.55 5.95 -10.57
CA GLY A 229 9.42 6.41 -11.39
C GLY A 229 8.86 7.75 -10.92
N PHE A 230 8.88 8.02 -9.61
CA PHE A 230 8.53 9.34 -9.08
C PHE A 230 9.59 10.38 -9.50
N VAL A 231 10.88 10.03 -9.43
CA VAL A 231 11.99 10.86 -9.93
C VAL A 231 11.84 11.15 -11.44
N ALA A 232 11.46 10.15 -12.24
CA ALA A 232 11.20 10.33 -13.67
C ALA A 232 10.13 11.40 -13.92
N ARG A 233 9.03 11.36 -13.15
CA ARG A 233 7.97 12.37 -13.22
C ARG A 233 8.42 13.74 -12.73
N ALA A 234 9.20 13.78 -11.65
CA ALA A 234 9.73 15.04 -11.13
C ALA A 234 10.70 15.70 -12.14
N ALA A 235 11.51 14.92 -12.85
CA ALA A 235 12.42 15.41 -13.89
C ALA A 235 11.67 16.07 -15.07
N VAL A 236 10.48 15.57 -15.43
CA VAL A 236 9.67 16.10 -16.56
C VAL A 236 9.14 17.51 -16.30
N VAL A 237 8.77 17.82 -15.06
CA VAL A 237 8.31 19.16 -14.65
C VAL A 237 9.45 20.05 -14.14
N HIS A 238 10.69 19.59 -14.29
CA HIS A 238 11.86 20.35 -13.83
C HIS A 238 12.14 21.55 -14.76
N PRO A 239 12.40 22.76 -14.23
CA PRO A 239 12.50 23.98 -15.03
C PRO A 239 13.65 23.97 -16.05
N HIS A 240 14.68 23.16 -15.83
CA HIS A 240 15.85 23.06 -16.71
C HIS A 240 15.75 21.96 -17.77
N LEU A 241 14.67 21.17 -17.84
CA LEU A 241 14.53 20.13 -18.86
C LEU A 241 14.34 20.76 -20.26
N ARG A 242 15.04 20.23 -21.28
CA ARG A 242 14.84 20.63 -22.68
C ARG A 242 13.42 20.24 -23.12
N LYS A 243 12.71 21.14 -23.82
CA LYS A 243 11.34 20.87 -24.32
C LYS A 243 11.34 19.63 -25.22
N PHE A 244 10.31 18.79 -25.11
CA PHE A 244 10.14 17.55 -25.88
C PHE A 244 11.25 16.50 -25.68
N ALA A 245 12.12 16.66 -24.67
CA ALA A 245 13.16 15.67 -24.39
C ALA A 245 12.62 14.36 -23.81
N VAL A 246 11.37 14.35 -23.32
CA VAL A 246 10.69 13.17 -22.79
C VAL A 246 9.25 13.19 -23.27
N GLU A 247 8.82 12.10 -23.91
CA GLU A 247 7.43 11.96 -24.42
C GLU A 247 6.74 10.70 -23.89
N THR A 248 7.51 9.71 -23.40
CA THR A 248 6.98 8.44 -22.89
C THR A 248 7.64 8.09 -21.57
N ILE A 249 6.82 7.75 -20.57
CA ILE A 249 7.24 7.30 -19.25
C ILE A 249 6.53 5.98 -18.94
N LEU A 250 7.30 4.96 -18.60
CA LEU A 250 6.80 3.71 -18.03
C LEU A 250 7.28 3.63 -16.58
N THR A 251 6.37 3.36 -15.65
CA THR A 251 6.74 3.23 -14.23
C THR A 251 6.37 1.86 -13.70
N LEU A 252 7.26 1.24 -12.93
CA LEU A 252 7.10 -0.08 -12.31
C LEU A 252 7.00 0.10 -10.79
N SER A 253 5.93 -0.41 -10.16
CA SER A 253 5.68 -0.34 -8.70
C SER A 253 5.97 1.03 -8.07
N THR A 254 5.55 2.12 -8.74
CA THR A 254 5.95 3.48 -8.38
C THR A 254 4.87 4.19 -7.57
N PRO A 255 5.16 4.71 -6.36
CA PRO A 255 4.20 5.50 -5.60
C PRO A 255 4.06 6.89 -6.21
N HIS A 256 2.95 7.14 -6.90
CA HIS A 256 2.61 8.39 -7.55
C HIS A 256 1.81 9.35 -6.65
N GLN A 257 0.91 8.81 -5.83
CA GLN A 257 -0.03 9.62 -5.04
C GLN A 257 0.62 10.28 -3.82
N SER A 258 1.41 9.51 -3.07
CA SER A 258 2.06 9.94 -1.83
C SER A 258 3.23 8.99 -1.49
N PRO A 259 4.22 9.43 -0.70
CA PRO A 259 5.30 8.55 -0.29
C PRO A 259 4.76 7.37 0.54
N PRO A 260 5.31 6.15 0.40
CA PRO A 260 4.90 4.98 1.20
C PRO A 260 4.98 5.23 2.71
N LEU A 261 5.98 6.01 3.13
CA LEU A 261 6.17 6.46 4.50
C LEU A 261 6.16 7.99 4.54
N ALA A 262 4.98 8.59 4.69
CA ALA A 262 4.78 10.03 4.81
C ALA A 262 5.16 10.56 6.21
N LEU A 263 6.37 10.27 6.67
CA LEU A 263 6.85 10.63 8.02
C LEU A 263 7.58 11.97 8.06
N GLN A 264 8.26 12.36 6.99
CA GLN A 264 9.01 13.62 6.93
C GLN A 264 8.23 14.72 6.20
N PRO A 265 8.17 15.96 6.72
CA PRO A 265 7.45 17.06 6.07
C PRO A 265 7.98 17.41 4.67
N SER A 266 9.31 17.51 4.49
CA SER A 266 9.91 17.78 3.17
C SER A 266 9.52 16.75 2.11
N LEU A 267 9.53 15.46 2.45
CA LEU A 267 9.14 14.38 1.54
C LEU A 267 7.68 14.52 1.10
N GLY A 268 6.76 14.75 2.06
CA GLY A 268 5.35 14.99 1.75
C GLY A 268 5.12 16.24 0.89
N HIS A 269 5.89 17.32 1.14
CA HIS A 269 5.81 18.56 0.38
C HIS A 269 6.29 18.38 -1.07
N TYR A 270 7.40 17.69 -1.29
CA TYR A 270 7.94 17.45 -2.63
C TYR A 270 6.97 16.65 -3.50
N TYR A 271 6.35 15.60 -2.95
CA TYR A 271 5.26 14.87 -3.61
C TYR A 271 4.08 15.76 -3.99
N ALA A 272 3.62 16.58 -3.05
CA ALA A 272 2.51 17.49 -3.30
C ALA A 272 2.83 18.51 -4.40
N GLN A 273 4.05 19.05 -4.39
CA GLN A 273 4.54 19.99 -5.41
C GLN A 273 4.57 19.34 -6.79
N VAL A 274 5.23 18.19 -6.96
CA VAL A 274 5.30 17.49 -8.25
C VAL A 274 3.91 17.14 -8.75
N ASN A 275 3.03 16.59 -7.90
CA ASN A 275 1.67 16.25 -8.29
C ASN A 275 0.85 17.49 -8.69
N GLN A 276 1.08 18.65 -8.06
CA GLN A 276 0.42 19.89 -8.45
C GLN A 276 0.92 20.41 -9.81
N GLU A 277 2.22 20.37 -10.07
CA GLU A 277 2.78 20.80 -11.37
C GLU A 277 2.33 19.88 -12.51
N TRP A 278 2.18 18.57 -12.26
CA TRP A 278 1.59 17.64 -13.23
C TRP A 278 0.12 17.98 -13.53
N ARG A 279 -0.70 18.28 -12.52
CA ARG A 279 -2.09 18.70 -12.72
C ARG A 279 -2.19 19.98 -13.56
N LYS A 280 -1.43 21.00 -13.20
CA LYS A 280 -1.34 22.26 -13.96
C LYS A 280 -0.83 22.05 -15.38
N GLY A 281 0.06 21.08 -15.58
CA GLY A 281 0.61 20.73 -16.89
C GLY A 281 -0.41 20.24 -17.91
N TYR A 282 -1.59 19.80 -17.46
CA TYR A 282 -2.74 19.41 -18.31
C TYR A 282 -3.89 20.44 -18.28
N GLU A 283 -3.81 21.49 -17.46
CA GLU A 283 -4.81 22.55 -17.46
C GLU A 283 -4.71 23.35 -18.76
N VAL A 284 -5.86 23.51 -19.43
CA VAL A 284 -5.95 24.29 -20.66
C VAL A 284 -5.91 25.77 -20.32
N GLN A 285 -4.91 26.49 -20.84
CA GLN A 285 -4.84 27.94 -20.70
C GLN A 285 -5.85 28.62 -21.62
N THR A 286 -6.92 29.16 -21.04
CA THR A 286 -7.95 29.95 -21.73
C THR A 286 -7.77 31.43 -21.42
N SER A 287 -7.95 32.28 -22.44
CA SER A 287 -7.99 33.74 -22.26
C SER A 287 -9.26 34.17 -21.50
N ARG A 288 -9.29 35.42 -21.00
CA ARG A 288 -10.48 36.01 -20.35
C ARG A 288 -11.73 36.03 -21.25
N SER A 289 -11.58 35.88 -22.57
CA SER A 289 -12.66 35.79 -23.55
C SER A 289 -13.00 34.35 -23.96
N GLY A 290 -12.41 33.32 -23.32
CA GLY A 290 -12.70 31.90 -23.57
C GLY A 290 -11.93 31.25 -24.72
N HIS A 291 -11.00 31.96 -25.38
CA HIS A 291 -10.17 31.37 -26.44
C HIS A 291 -8.95 30.62 -25.90
N TYR A 292 -8.65 29.46 -26.49
CA TYR A 292 -7.47 28.63 -26.22
C TYR A 292 -6.19 29.38 -26.61
N LEU A 293 -5.28 29.61 -25.66
CA LEU A 293 -4.04 30.37 -25.89
C LEU A 293 -2.88 29.48 -26.36
N SER A 294 -2.79 28.25 -25.82
CA SER A 294 -1.75 27.28 -26.16
C SER A 294 -2.11 25.89 -25.63
N ASP A 295 -1.61 24.85 -26.28
CA ASP A 295 -1.78 23.47 -25.80
C ASP A 295 -1.15 23.29 -24.41
N PRO A 296 -1.70 22.40 -23.56
CA PRO A 296 -1.13 22.12 -22.24
C PRO A 296 0.34 21.71 -22.34
N LEU A 297 1.15 22.09 -21.34
CA LEU A 297 2.59 21.87 -21.33
C LEU A 297 2.95 20.38 -21.47
N LEU A 298 2.17 19.50 -20.85
CA LEU A 298 2.40 18.05 -20.82
C LEU A 298 1.54 17.28 -21.84
N SER A 299 0.88 17.98 -22.78
CA SER A 299 0.01 17.37 -23.79
C SER A 299 0.69 16.33 -24.69
N HIS A 300 2.02 16.35 -24.77
CA HIS A 300 2.83 15.42 -25.56
C HIS A 300 3.39 14.25 -24.73
N VAL A 301 3.13 14.17 -23.42
CA VAL A 301 3.72 13.16 -22.54
C VAL A 301 2.70 12.06 -22.23
N VAL A 302 3.10 10.80 -22.41
CA VAL A 302 2.32 9.62 -22.01
C VAL A 302 2.96 8.96 -20.78
N VAL A 303 2.14 8.59 -19.79
CA VAL A 303 2.58 7.87 -18.58
C VAL A 303 1.80 6.59 -18.38
N VAL A 304 2.49 5.45 -18.34
CA VAL A 304 1.90 4.15 -18.03
C VAL A 304 2.47 3.63 -16.72
N SER A 305 1.59 3.26 -15.78
CA SER A 305 1.97 2.71 -14.48
C SER A 305 1.64 1.23 -14.42
N ILE A 306 2.65 0.39 -14.15
CA ILE A 306 2.49 -1.05 -13.94
C ILE A 306 2.66 -1.35 -12.45
N SER A 307 1.65 -2.01 -11.87
CA SER A 307 1.63 -2.39 -10.46
C SER A 307 2.05 -3.83 -10.22
N GLY A 308 2.80 -4.10 -9.14
CA GLY A 308 3.14 -5.45 -8.70
C GLY A 308 1.98 -6.24 -8.09
N GLY A 309 0.86 -5.58 -7.79
CA GLY A 309 -0.33 -6.21 -7.20
C GLY A 309 -0.21 -6.48 -5.70
N TYR A 310 -1.00 -7.43 -5.20
CA TYR A 310 -1.19 -7.63 -3.76
C TYR A 310 0.04 -8.09 -2.96
N ASN A 311 1.02 -8.75 -3.60
CA ASN A 311 2.28 -9.18 -2.99
C ASN A 311 3.31 -8.05 -2.85
N ASP A 312 3.07 -6.87 -3.43
CA ASP A 312 3.88 -5.68 -3.17
C ASP A 312 3.48 -5.06 -1.82
N TYR A 313 4.22 -5.41 -0.76
CA TYR A 313 3.99 -4.85 0.57
C TYR A 313 4.65 -3.48 0.77
N GLN A 314 5.56 -3.06 -0.10
CA GLN A 314 6.26 -1.77 0.04
C GLN A 314 5.45 -0.64 -0.59
N VAL A 315 4.88 -0.88 -1.78
CA VAL A 315 4.08 0.09 -2.51
C VAL A 315 2.76 -0.56 -2.91
N ARG A 316 1.66 -0.08 -2.32
CA ARG A 316 0.32 -0.60 -2.62
C ARG A 316 -0.22 0.01 -3.91
N SER A 317 -1.05 -0.74 -4.64
CA SER A 317 -1.71 -0.32 -5.89
C SER A 317 -2.34 1.08 -5.81
N LYS A 318 -2.96 1.45 -4.67
CA LYS A 318 -3.55 2.79 -4.51
C LYS A 318 -2.52 3.91 -4.61
N LEU A 319 -1.31 3.72 -4.10
CA LEU A 319 -0.23 4.69 -4.21
C LEU A 319 0.29 4.80 -5.65
N GLU A 320 0.18 3.73 -6.43
CA GLU A 320 0.67 3.62 -7.81
C GLU A 320 -0.31 4.12 -8.88
N SER A 321 -1.51 4.49 -8.44
CA SER A 321 -2.51 5.10 -9.32
C SER A 321 -2.08 6.48 -9.80
N LEU A 322 -2.39 6.78 -11.06
CA LEU A 322 -2.23 8.10 -11.68
C LEU A 322 -3.50 8.97 -11.57
N ASP A 323 -4.54 8.49 -10.89
CA ASP A 323 -5.83 9.16 -10.78
C ASP A 323 -5.69 10.56 -10.18
N GLY A 324 -6.33 11.54 -10.83
CA GLY A 324 -6.27 12.95 -10.41
C GLY A 324 -4.88 13.59 -10.57
N ILE A 325 -3.94 12.92 -11.23
CA ILE A 325 -2.60 13.44 -11.56
C ILE A 325 -2.43 13.52 -13.08
N VAL A 326 -2.71 12.41 -13.78
CA VAL A 326 -2.63 12.30 -15.24
C VAL A 326 -4.03 11.96 -15.77
N PRO A 327 -4.54 12.68 -16.80
CA PRO A 327 -5.83 12.35 -17.37
C PRO A 327 -5.79 11.00 -18.11
N PRO A 328 -6.92 10.27 -18.19
CA PRO A 328 -6.98 8.96 -18.86
C PRO A 328 -6.66 9.01 -20.37
N THR A 329 -6.66 10.20 -20.96
CA THR A 329 -6.23 10.46 -22.36
C THR A 329 -4.71 10.41 -22.54
N HIS A 330 -3.93 10.53 -21.47
CA HIS A 330 -2.46 10.59 -21.51
C HIS A 330 -1.80 9.53 -20.61
N GLY A 331 -2.57 8.71 -19.90
CA GLY A 331 -1.99 7.65 -19.08
C GLY A 331 -3.02 6.73 -18.45
N PHE A 332 -2.55 5.57 -17.99
CA PHE A 332 -3.34 4.63 -17.21
C PHE A 332 -2.46 3.79 -16.30
N MET A 333 -3.08 3.15 -15.32
CA MET A 333 -2.47 2.15 -14.45
C MET A 333 -3.00 0.77 -14.82
N ILE A 334 -2.14 -0.25 -14.80
CA ILE A 334 -2.52 -1.66 -14.95
C ILE A 334 -1.79 -2.52 -13.90
N GLY A 335 -2.53 -3.43 -13.26
CA GLY A 335 -1.95 -4.42 -12.35
C GLY A 335 -1.32 -5.58 -13.11
N SER A 336 -0.16 -6.07 -12.66
CA SER A 336 0.52 -7.23 -13.25
C SER A 336 -0.35 -8.49 -13.26
N THR A 337 -1.31 -8.59 -12.33
CA THR A 337 -2.33 -9.65 -12.29
C THR A 337 -3.36 -9.56 -13.42
N GLY A 338 -3.58 -8.37 -13.97
CA GLY A 338 -4.48 -8.11 -15.09
C GLY A 338 -3.76 -7.93 -16.43
N MET A 339 -2.42 -7.96 -16.43
CA MET A 339 -1.61 -7.82 -17.63
C MET A 339 -1.61 -9.09 -18.48
N ARG A 340 -1.76 -8.92 -19.79
CA ARG A 340 -1.65 -9.99 -20.77
C ARG A 340 -0.31 -10.72 -20.66
N ASN A 341 -0.34 -12.06 -20.71
CA ASN A 341 0.83 -12.95 -20.60
C ASN A 341 1.57 -12.88 -19.25
N VAL A 342 1.10 -12.10 -18.27
CA VAL A 342 1.73 -11.97 -16.95
C VAL A 342 0.89 -12.63 -15.86
N TRP A 343 -0.33 -12.14 -15.61
CA TRP A 343 -1.32 -12.66 -14.66
C TRP A 343 -0.80 -13.11 -13.28
N LEU A 344 0.22 -12.42 -12.76
CA LEU A 344 0.87 -12.77 -11.50
C LEU A 344 1.03 -11.53 -10.64
N SER A 345 0.81 -11.69 -9.33
CA SER A 345 1.27 -10.70 -8.37
C SER A 345 2.69 -11.02 -7.91
N MET A 346 3.48 -9.98 -7.71
CA MET A 346 4.92 -10.07 -7.46
C MET A 346 5.31 -9.18 -6.29
N GLU A 347 6.36 -9.58 -5.59
CA GLU A 347 6.99 -8.73 -4.58
C GLU A 347 7.60 -7.47 -5.23
N HIS A 348 7.82 -6.43 -4.43
CA HIS A 348 8.26 -5.10 -4.90
C HIS A 348 9.46 -5.13 -5.85
N GLN A 349 10.47 -5.95 -5.56
CA GLN A 349 11.67 -6.04 -6.40
C GLN A 349 11.49 -7.07 -7.54
N VAL A 350 10.65 -8.09 -7.36
CA VAL A 350 10.46 -9.19 -8.33
C VAL A 350 9.93 -8.68 -9.66
N ILE A 351 9.19 -7.56 -9.67
CA ILE A 351 8.76 -6.87 -10.90
C ILE A 351 9.89 -6.58 -11.87
N LEU A 352 11.13 -6.51 -11.40
CA LEU A 352 12.28 -6.14 -12.21
C LEU A 352 12.90 -7.29 -13.00
N TRP A 353 12.73 -8.54 -12.54
CA TRP A 353 13.32 -9.72 -13.18
C TRP A 353 12.29 -10.79 -13.53
N CYS A 354 11.02 -10.50 -13.27
CA CYS A 354 9.96 -11.43 -13.55
C CYS A 354 9.81 -11.64 -15.06
N ASN A 355 10.22 -12.80 -15.57
CA ASN A 355 10.38 -13.02 -17.01
C ASN A 355 9.10 -12.73 -17.79
N GLN A 356 7.95 -13.20 -17.30
CA GLN A 356 6.65 -12.94 -17.92
C GLN A 356 6.38 -11.44 -18.14
N LEU A 357 6.67 -10.60 -17.13
CA LEU A 357 6.47 -9.15 -17.20
C LEU A 357 7.54 -8.47 -18.05
N VAL A 358 8.81 -8.85 -17.85
CA VAL A 358 9.96 -8.27 -18.54
C VAL A 358 9.86 -8.48 -20.06
N VAL A 359 9.47 -9.68 -20.50
CA VAL A 359 9.22 -9.98 -21.92
C VAL A 359 8.09 -9.08 -22.45
N GLN A 360 6.95 -9.03 -21.78
CA GLN A 360 5.80 -8.24 -22.23
C GLN A 360 6.14 -6.74 -22.33
N VAL A 361 6.86 -6.20 -21.35
CA VAL A 361 7.32 -4.80 -21.34
C VAL A 361 8.30 -4.53 -22.49
N SER A 362 9.28 -5.42 -22.71
CA SER A 362 10.31 -5.26 -23.75
C SER A 362 9.68 -5.19 -25.15
N HIS A 363 8.78 -6.13 -25.47
CA HIS A 363 8.06 -6.13 -26.74
C HIS A 363 7.13 -4.91 -26.89
N THR A 364 6.54 -4.43 -25.79
CA THR A 364 5.70 -3.22 -25.80
C THR A 364 6.53 -1.99 -26.17
N LEU A 365 7.69 -1.79 -25.54
CA LEU A 365 8.56 -0.65 -25.81
C LEU A 365 9.10 -0.64 -27.25
N LEU A 366 9.50 -1.81 -27.76
CA LEU A 366 9.92 -1.95 -29.16
C LEU A 366 8.79 -1.62 -30.16
N SER A 367 7.55 -1.88 -29.78
CA SER A 367 6.37 -1.58 -30.62
C SER A 367 6.04 -0.10 -30.69
N LEU A 368 6.63 0.75 -29.84
CA LEU A 368 6.44 2.20 -29.86
C LEU A 368 7.28 2.92 -30.91
N ILE A 369 8.15 2.20 -31.63
CA ILE A 369 9.06 2.77 -32.63
C ILE A 369 8.37 2.76 -34.00
N ASP A 370 8.33 3.93 -34.64
CA ASP A 370 7.83 4.07 -36.01
C ASP A 370 8.75 3.34 -37.00
N MET A 371 8.17 2.44 -37.77
CA MET A 371 8.85 1.67 -38.83
C MET A 371 9.50 2.54 -39.90
N LYS A 372 8.94 3.72 -40.20
CA LYS A 372 9.43 4.59 -41.27
C LYS A 372 10.61 5.43 -40.83
N THR A 373 10.61 5.88 -39.58
CA THR A 373 11.60 6.84 -39.08
C THR A 373 12.64 6.20 -38.17
N GLY A 374 12.39 5.01 -37.62
CA GLY A 374 13.24 4.39 -36.60
C GLY A 374 13.30 5.20 -35.30
N GLN A 375 12.23 5.95 -35.00
CA GLN A 375 12.14 6.85 -33.84
C GLN A 375 10.84 6.56 -33.08
N PRO A 376 10.72 6.93 -31.79
CA PRO A 376 9.46 6.83 -31.06
C PRO A 376 8.31 7.52 -31.82
N LEU A 377 7.13 6.91 -31.84
CA LEU A 377 5.92 7.50 -32.41
C LEU A 377 5.59 8.83 -31.73
N ASN A 378 5.28 9.87 -32.49
CA ASN A 378 4.97 11.21 -31.94
C ASN A 378 3.51 11.33 -31.44
N ASP A 379 2.57 10.57 -32.02
CA ASP A 379 1.14 10.70 -31.69
C ASP A 379 0.79 10.01 -30.37
N VAL A 380 0.21 10.79 -29.45
CA VAL A 380 -0.17 10.36 -28.09
C VAL A 380 -1.18 9.22 -28.12
N ARG A 381 -2.17 9.27 -29.03
CA ARG A 381 -3.24 8.26 -29.11
C ARG A 381 -2.70 6.94 -29.65
N GLN A 382 -1.78 6.98 -30.62
CA GLN A 382 -1.10 5.79 -31.13
C GLN A 382 -0.25 5.13 -30.04
N ARG A 383 0.58 5.90 -29.32
CA ARG A 383 1.39 5.37 -28.21
C ARG A 383 0.53 4.73 -27.12
N LEU A 384 -0.49 5.46 -26.65
CA LEU A 384 -1.40 4.96 -25.62
C LEU A 384 -2.19 3.73 -26.09
N GLY A 385 -2.60 3.72 -27.36
CA GLY A 385 -3.28 2.59 -27.97
C GLY A 385 -2.40 1.34 -28.08
N ILE A 386 -1.11 1.48 -28.39
CA ILE A 386 -0.14 0.37 -28.35
C ILE A 386 0.01 -0.17 -26.94
N PHE A 387 0.17 0.71 -25.93
CA PHE A 387 0.23 0.28 -24.54
C PHE A 387 -1.03 -0.47 -24.10
N LYS A 388 -2.23 0.03 -24.42
CA LYS A 388 -3.48 -0.66 -24.12
C LYS A 388 -3.55 -2.02 -24.84
N LYS A 389 -3.22 -2.05 -26.14
CA LYS A 389 -3.27 -3.27 -26.97
C LYS A 389 -2.31 -4.36 -26.47
N MET A 390 -1.10 -3.95 -26.07
CA MET A 390 -0.05 -4.87 -25.63
C MET A 390 -0.21 -5.31 -24.18
N LEU A 391 -0.65 -4.43 -23.27
CA LEU A 391 -0.65 -4.74 -21.83
C LEU A 391 -1.99 -5.27 -21.33
N ASP A 392 -3.12 -4.84 -21.87
CA ASP A 392 -4.45 -5.25 -21.39
C ASP A 392 -4.74 -6.71 -21.74
N SER A 393 -5.25 -7.48 -20.76
CA SER A 393 -5.65 -8.88 -20.95
C SER A 393 -6.89 -9.04 -21.83
N GLY A 394 -7.65 -7.97 -22.06
CA GLY A 394 -8.86 -8.00 -22.88
C GLY A 394 -10.08 -8.59 -22.17
N ILE A 395 -9.96 -8.90 -20.87
CA ILE A 395 -11.10 -9.26 -20.02
C ILE A 395 -11.87 -7.98 -19.71
N PRO A 396 -13.11 -7.79 -20.23
CA PRO A 396 -13.83 -6.53 -20.07
C PRO A 396 -14.08 -6.21 -18.59
N LYS A 397 -13.92 -4.95 -18.19
CA LYS A 397 -14.32 -4.49 -16.85
C LYS A 397 -15.80 -4.81 -16.55
N ASN A 398 -16.63 -4.70 -17.59
CA ASN A 398 -18.07 -5.00 -17.54
C ASN A 398 -18.39 -6.50 -17.62
N PHE A 399 -17.41 -7.39 -17.83
CA PHE A 399 -17.64 -8.83 -17.80
C PHE A 399 -18.24 -9.27 -16.46
N PHE A 400 -17.87 -8.59 -15.37
CA PHE A 400 -18.42 -8.84 -14.03
C PHE A 400 -19.73 -8.08 -13.77
N VAL A 401 -19.93 -6.91 -14.37
CA VAL A 401 -21.12 -6.05 -14.14
C VAL A 401 -22.31 -6.46 -15.02
N SER A 402 -22.07 -6.83 -16.28
CA SER A 402 -23.09 -7.40 -17.19
C SER A 402 -23.66 -8.72 -16.65
N THR A 403 -22.95 -9.37 -15.74
CA THR A 403 -23.39 -10.58 -15.03
C THR A 403 -24.34 -10.26 -13.85
N GLN A 404 -24.42 -9.01 -13.37
CA GLN A 404 -25.13 -8.65 -12.12
C GLN A 404 -26.24 -7.58 -12.25
N LEU A 405 -26.29 -6.74 -13.29
CA LEU A 405 -27.40 -5.78 -13.44
C LEU A 405 -27.77 -5.50 -14.91
N GLN A 406 -28.84 -6.17 -15.38
CA GLN A 406 -29.76 -5.57 -16.35
C GLN A 406 -31.11 -5.35 -15.66
N LEU A 407 -31.25 -4.24 -14.93
CA LEU A 407 -32.58 -3.68 -14.68
C LEU A 407 -33.15 -3.25 -16.04
N PRO A 408 -34.41 -3.55 -16.37
CA PRO A 408 -34.97 -3.23 -17.67
C PRO A 408 -34.95 -1.71 -17.88
N LYS A 409 -34.18 -1.23 -18.87
CA LYS A 409 -34.42 0.10 -19.42
C LYS A 409 -35.85 0.10 -19.96
N LYS A 410 -36.66 1.01 -19.44
CA LYS A 410 -37.99 1.33 -19.95
C LYS A 410 -37.89 1.56 -21.47
N PRO A 411 -38.78 0.99 -22.28
CA PRO A 411 -38.84 1.29 -23.70
C PRO A 411 -39.46 2.68 -23.85
N ASP A 412 -38.63 3.72 -24.01
CA ASP A 412 -39.15 5.02 -24.46
C ASP A 412 -39.37 4.98 -25.97
N HIS A 413 -40.67 5.02 -26.30
CA HIS A 413 -41.32 5.72 -27.39
C HIS A 413 -40.93 5.44 -28.87
N THR A 414 -41.88 4.77 -29.54
CA THR A 414 -42.41 5.00 -30.90
C THR A 414 -41.44 5.10 -32.08
N PRO A 415 -41.46 4.15 -33.05
CA PRO A 415 -40.83 4.35 -34.34
C PRO A 415 -41.74 5.20 -35.22
N ASP A 416 -41.29 6.41 -35.55
CA ASP A 416 -41.88 7.20 -36.62
C ASP A 416 -41.52 6.54 -37.97
N GLN A 417 -42.54 6.24 -38.76
CA GLN A 417 -42.38 5.69 -40.10
C GLN A 417 -42.03 6.84 -41.03
N ASN A 418 -40.78 6.90 -41.49
CA ASN A 418 -40.38 7.27 -42.87
C ASN A 418 -38.91 7.70 -42.90
N GLU A 419 -37.99 6.75 -42.94
CA GLU A 419 -36.69 6.99 -43.58
C GLU A 419 -36.29 5.75 -44.38
N LYS A 420 -36.13 5.95 -45.69
CA LYS A 420 -35.62 4.94 -46.62
C LYS A 420 -34.19 4.58 -46.22
N VAL A 421 -34.04 3.45 -45.54
CA VAL A 421 -32.74 2.84 -45.28
C VAL A 421 -32.17 2.32 -46.59
N ASN A 422 -31.11 2.96 -47.07
CA ASN A 422 -30.23 2.42 -48.10
C ASN A 422 -29.71 1.03 -47.64
N PRO A 423 -29.84 -0.03 -48.44
CA PRO A 423 -29.36 -1.36 -48.06
C PRO A 423 -27.85 -1.42 -48.27
N GLY A 424 -27.08 -0.92 -47.30
CA GLY A 424 -25.65 -0.77 -47.49
C GLY A 424 -24.85 -0.41 -46.25
N LEU A 425 -25.14 -1.01 -45.09
CA LEU A 425 -24.15 -1.32 -44.04
C LEU A 425 -24.88 -2.08 -42.91
N GLY A 426 -24.78 -3.40 -42.88
CA GLY A 426 -25.12 -4.19 -41.68
C GLY A 426 -24.00 -4.02 -40.62
N PRO A 427 -24.26 -4.34 -39.34
CA PRO A 427 -23.27 -4.15 -38.27
C PRO A 427 -22.04 -5.04 -38.56
N GLY A 428 -20.86 -4.42 -38.58
CA GLY A 428 -19.61 -5.03 -39.01
C GLY A 428 -19.28 -6.34 -38.29
N GLY A 429 -19.28 -7.44 -39.06
CA GLY A 429 -18.88 -8.76 -38.59
C GLY A 429 -17.37 -8.93 -38.61
N THR A 430 -16.75 -8.98 -37.43
CA THR A 430 -15.40 -9.51 -37.22
C THR A 430 -15.47 -11.03 -37.08
N GLY A 431 -15.46 -11.76 -38.21
CA GLY A 431 -15.32 -13.22 -38.24
C GLY A 431 -13.87 -13.68 -38.07
N CYS A 432 -13.63 -14.96 -37.75
CA CYS A 432 -12.27 -15.51 -37.74
C CYS A 432 -11.69 -15.51 -39.17
N PRO A 433 -10.37 -15.31 -39.35
CA PRO A 433 -9.76 -15.30 -40.69
C PRO A 433 -9.91 -16.65 -41.41
N SER A 434 -10.07 -16.60 -42.73
CA SER A 434 -10.26 -17.78 -43.60
C SER A 434 -9.00 -18.62 -43.79
N SER A 435 -7.84 -18.15 -43.32
CA SER A 435 -6.53 -18.80 -43.48
C SER A 435 -6.27 -19.96 -42.52
N SER A 436 -7.06 -20.11 -41.44
CA SER A 436 -6.96 -21.29 -40.58
C SER A 436 -7.56 -22.49 -41.31
N GLN A 437 -6.76 -23.53 -41.53
CA GLN A 437 -7.12 -24.71 -42.32
C GLN A 437 -8.01 -25.65 -41.47
N TRP A 438 -9.32 -25.64 -41.71
CA TRP A 438 -10.28 -26.58 -41.10
C TRP A 438 -10.63 -27.64 -42.14
N SER A 439 -10.47 -28.93 -41.83
CA SER A 439 -10.91 -29.97 -42.77
C SER A 439 -12.44 -30.00 -42.87
N GLU A 440 -12.97 -30.10 -44.08
CA GLU A 440 -14.41 -30.27 -44.30
C GLU A 440 -14.87 -31.70 -44.00
N ASP A 441 -13.92 -32.64 -43.92
CA ASP A 441 -14.18 -34.06 -43.79
C ASP A 441 -14.13 -34.51 -42.33
N GLY A 442 -15.32 -34.59 -41.73
CA GLY A 442 -15.59 -35.32 -40.49
C GLY A 442 -16.91 -36.07 -40.65
N LEU A 443 -16.81 -37.37 -40.94
CA LEU A 443 -17.94 -38.30 -41.18
C LEU A 443 -18.65 -38.73 -39.88
N GLU A 444 -18.80 -37.84 -38.91
CA GLU A 444 -19.57 -38.12 -37.68
C GLU A 444 -20.98 -37.51 -37.76
N ARG A 445 -21.94 -38.22 -37.17
CA ARG A 445 -23.35 -37.81 -37.10
C ARG A 445 -23.50 -36.63 -36.17
N ASP A 446 -24.21 -35.59 -36.60
CA ASP A 446 -24.57 -34.45 -35.77
C ASP A 446 -25.26 -34.91 -34.47
N LEU A 447 -24.69 -34.56 -33.32
CA LEU A 447 -25.27 -34.83 -32.01
C LEU A 447 -26.18 -33.65 -31.61
N TYR A 448 -27.47 -33.95 -31.49
CA TYR A 448 -28.45 -33.01 -30.97
C TYR A 448 -28.50 -33.10 -29.44
N ILE A 449 -28.02 -32.07 -28.76
CA ILE A 449 -27.89 -32.08 -27.30
C ILE A 449 -29.00 -31.23 -26.71
N GLN A 450 -29.84 -31.88 -25.91
CA GLN A 450 -30.99 -31.25 -25.22
C GLN A 450 -30.75 -31.07 -23.72
N THR A 451 -29.57 -31.44 -23.22
CA THR A 451 -29.17 -31.20 -21.83
C THR A 451 -28.63 -29.79 -21.67
N SER A 452 -28.82 -29.19 -20.49
CA SER A 452 -28.30 -27.85 -20.23
C SER A 452 -26.78 -27.79 -20.16
N THR A 453 -26.11 -28.90 -19.87
CA THR A 453 -24.64 -29.00 -19.81
C THR A 453 -24.13 -29.87 -20.95
N VAL A 454 -23.00 -29.49 -21.56
CA VAL A 454 -22.36 -30.18 -22.69
C VAL A 454 -20.84 -30.24 -22.54
N THR A 455 -20.25 -31.41 -22.79
CA THR A 455 -18.79 -31.66 -22.65
C THR A 455 -18.13 -31.85 -24.00
N VAL A 456 -17.31 -30.92 -24.44
CA VAL A 456 -16.61 -30.93 -25.73
C VAL A 456 -15.30 -31.71 -25.64
N LEU A 457 -15.12 -32.69 -26.52
CA LEU A 457 -13.99 -33.61 -26.61
C LEU A 457 -13.15 -33.32 -27.86
N ALA A 458 -11.87 -33.71 -27.83
CA ALA A 458 -10.93 -33.53 -28.93
C ALA A 458 -11.41 -34.14 -30.27
N MET A 459 -12.20 -35.21 -30.21
CA MET A 459 -12.62 -36.00 -31.36
C MET A 459 -13.93 -35.53 -31.99
N ASP A 460 -14.67 -34.60 -31.38
CA ASP A 460 -16.01 -34.23 -31.86
C ASP A 460 -16.04 -33.57 -33.24
N GLY A 461 -14.89 -33.08 -33.70
CA GLY A 461 -14.78 -32.35 -34.96
C GLY A 461 -15.77 -31.19 -35.05
N ARG A 462 -16.41 -31.03 -36.22
CA ARG A 462 -17.16 -29.81 -36.57
C ARG A 462 -18.64 -29.79 -36.12
N ARG A 463 -19.12 -30.60 -35.17
CA ARG A 463 -20.59 -30.84 -35.07
C ARG A 463 -21.15 -31.10 -33.66
N ARG A 464 -21.79 -30.08 -33.06
CA ARG A 464 -22.67 -30.20 -31.87
C ARG A 464 -23.79 -29.17 -31.91
N TRP A 465 -25.05 -29.59 -31.99
CA TRP A 465 -26.19 -28.67 -32.09
C TRP A 465 -26.89 -28.53 -30.75
N LEU A 466 -26.91 -27.29 -30.24
CA LEU A 466 -27.60 -26.91 -29.01
C LEU A 466 -28.83 -26.08 -29.37
N ASP A 467 -30.00 -26.49 -28.91
CA ASP A 467 -31.27 -25.80 -29.15
C ASP A 467 -31.44 -24.65 -28.14
N ILE A 468 -31.25 -23.41 -28.59
CA ILE A 468 -31.30 -22.22 -27.76
C ILE A 468 -32.70 -22.05 -27.15
N GLN A 469 -33.75 -22.27 -27.94
CA GLN A 469 -35.13 -22.08 -27.48
C GLN A 469 -35.50 -23.15 -26.46
N LYS A 470 -35.23 -24.42 -26.75
CA LYS A 470 -35.57 -25.52 -25.85
C LYS A 470 -34.79 -25.45 -24.54
N LEU A 471 -33.50 -25.12 -24.58
CA LEU A 471 -32.68 -24.99 -23.37
C LEU A 471 -33.04 -23.73 -22.56
N GLY A 472 -33.55 -22.68 -23.21
CA GLY A 472 -34.01 -21.45 -22.56
C GLY A 472 -35.42 -21.48 -21.95
N GLN A 473 -36.22 -22.52 -22.21
CA GLN A 473 -37.63 -22.62 -21.76
C GLN A 473 -37.80 -22.59 -20.23
N ASP A 474 -36.82 -23.13 -19.48
CA ASP A 474 -36.84 -23.18 -18.01
C ASP A 474 -36.20 -21.94 -17.35
N GLY A 475 -36.07 -20.82 -18.07
CA GLY A 475 -35.41 -19.60 -17.58
C GLY A 475 -33.87 -19.63 -17.65
N LYS A 476 -33.28 -20.71 -18.19
CA LYS A 476 -31.84 -20.88 -18.44
C LYS A 476 -31.42 -20.23 -19.77
N ASN A 477 -31.59 -18.91 -19.85
CA ASN A 477 -31.43 -18.13 -21.07
C ASN A 477 -30.02 -17.51 -21.25
N HIS A 478 -29.05 -17.90 -20.43
CA HIS A 478 -27.64 -17.52 -20.58
C HIS A 478 -26.81 -18.74 -20.94
N PHE A 479 -25.85 -18.56 -21.85
CA PHE A 479 -24.93 -19.61 -22.23
C PHE A 479 -23.49 -19.20 -21.90
N VAL A 480 -22.79 -20.06 -21.16
CA VAL A 480 -21.36 -19.92 -20.89
C VAL A 480 -20.63 -21.12 -21.49
N PHE A 481 -19.48 -20.87 -22.10
CA PHE A 481 -18.60 -21.91 -22.62
C PHE A 481 -17.16 -21.64 -22.21
N VAL A 482 -16.54 -22.63 -21.60
CA VAL A 482 -15.19 -22.57 -21.06
C VAL A 482 -14.37 -23.68 -21.73
N THR A 483 -13.18 -23.36 -22.25
CA THR A 483 -12.35 -24.33 -22.98
C THR A 483 -10.86 -24.09 -22.73
N ASN A 484 -10.05 -25.14 -22.89
CA ASN A 484 -8.58 -25.04 -22.92
C ASN A 484 -8.02 -24.89 -24.35
N LEU A 485 -8.90 -24.78 -25.35
CA LEU A 485 -8.54 -24.62 -26.75
C LEU A 485 -8.40 -23.15 -27.14
N SER A 486 -7.50 -22.88 -28.08
CA SER A 486 -7.33 -21.54 -28.65
C SER A 486 -8.57 -21.13 -29.47
N PRO A 487 -9.11 -19.91 -29.28
CA PRO A 487 -10.15 -19.34 -30.13
C PRO A 487 -9.71 -19.29 -31.60
N CYS A 488 -10.67 -19.50 -32.51
CA CYS A 488 -10.51 -19.49 -33.98
C CYS A 488 -9.65 -20.63 -34.58
N SER A 489 -8.53 -21.00 -33.94
CA SER A 489 -7.64 -22.07 -34.40
C SER A 489 -7.96 -23.44 -33.79
N GLY A 490 -8.39 -23.49 -32.53
CA GLY A 490 -8.75 -24.72 -31.82
C GLY A 490 -10.26 -24.96 -31.70
N VAL A 491 -11.06 -23.90 -31.53
CA VAL A 491 -12.53 -23.95 -31.44
C VAL A 491 -13.18 -22.87 -32.27
N ARG A 492 -14.36 -23.18 -32.86
CA ARG A 492 -15.27 -22.22 -33.48
C ARG A 492 -16.70 -22.35 -32.96
N LEU A 493 -17.37 -21.21 -32.84
CA LEU A 493 -18.75 -21.07 -32.36
C LEU A 493 -19.60 -20.36 -33.42
N HIS A 494 -20.75 -20.93 -33.75
CA HIS A 494 -21.66 -20.41 -34.76
C HIS A 494 -23.10 -20.31 -34.25
N LEU A 495 -23.76 -19.19 -34.49
CA LEU A 495 -25.20 -19.02 -34.26
C LEU A 495 -25.97 -19.19 -35.57
N TRP A 496 -27.03 -19.99 -35.53
CA TRP A 496 -27.86 -20.34 -36.69
C TRP A 496 -29.29 -19.85 -36.51
N ARG A 497 -29.82 -19.21 -37.56
CA ARG A 497 -31.23 -18.81 -37.63
C ARG A 497 -32.10 -19.98 -38.09
N GLU A 498 -33.38 -19.91 -37.77
CA GLU A 498 -34.38 -20.87 -38.24
C GLU A 498 -34.46 -20.87 -39.79
N LYS A 499 -34.60 -22.06 -40.40
CA LYS A 499 -34.91 -22.17 -41.83
C LYS A 499 -36.36 -21.73 -42.02
N GLY A 500 -36.55 -20.50 -42.51
CA GLY A 500 -37.86 -20.08 -43.01
C GLY A 500 -38.31 -21.00 -44.14
N THR A 501 -39.58 -21.36 -44.16
CA THR A 501 -40.22 -22.21 -45.18
C THR A 501 -40.38 -21.54 -46.54
N SER A 502 -39.85 -20.33 -46.75
CA SER A 502 -39.91 -19.63 -48.04
C SER A 502 -38.70 -19.97 -48.91
N THR A 503 -38.96 -20.76 -49.95
CA THR A 503 -38.11 -20.92 -51.13
C THR A 503 -37.90 -19.57 -51.81
N SER A 504 -36.86 -18.84 -51.42
CA SER A 504 -36.34 -17.73 -52.22
C SER A 504 -34.83 -17.67 -52.07
N GLU A 505 -34.14 -17.64 -53.20
CA GLU A 505 -32.69 -17.69 -53.41
C GLU A 505 -31.96 -16.47 -52.80
N PHE A 506 -31.90 -16.37 -51.47
CA PHE A 506 -30.97 -15.47 -50.80
C PHE A 506 -29.74 -16.25 -50.33
N SER A 507 -28.56 -15.70 -50.60
CA SER A 507 -27.28 -16.38 -50.40
C SER A 507 -27.14 -17.00 -49.00
N THR A 508 -26.70 -18.25 -48.97
CA THR A 508 -26.39 -19.06 -47.78
C THR A 508 -25.48 -18.36 -46.75
N ASN A 509 -24.78 -17.30 -47.17
CA ASN A 509 -23.87 -16.52 -46.32
C ASN A 509 -24.53 -15.59 -45.28
N LYS A 510 -25.87 -15.46 -45.25
CA LYS A 510 -26.58 -14.61 -44.25
C LYS A 510 -27.25 -15.39 -43.10
N GLN A 511 -27.15 -16.72 -43.07
CA GLN A 511 -27.90 -17.56 -42.13
C GLN A 511 -27.11 -17.97 -40.87
N VAL A 512 -25.78 -17.81 -40.91
CA VAL A 512 -24.84 -18.21 -39.86
C VAL A 512 -23.99 -17.02 -39.45
N VAL A 513 -23.86 -16.81 -38.15
CA VAL A 513 -22.96 -15.78 -37.59
C VAL A 513 -21.89 -16.48 -36.77
N GLU A 514 -20.63 -16.33 -37.19
CA GLU A 514 -19.49 -16.76 -36.38
C GLU A 514 -19.28 -15.77 -35.23
N ILE A 515 -19.20 -16.30 -34.02
CA ILE A 515 -19.10 -15.53 -32.77
C ILE A 515 -17.82 -15.83 -32.00
N THR A 516 -16.99 -16.75 -32.51
CA THR A 516 -15.72 -17.19 -31.92
C THR A 516 -14.77 -16.03 -31.58
N ALA A 517 -14.73 -14.97 -32.41
CA ALA A 517 -13.86 -13.82 -32.17
C ALA A 517 -14.23 -13.02 -30.90
N LYS A 518 -15.42 -13.25 -30.31
CA LYS A 518 -15.84 -12.66 -29.03
C LYS A 518 -15.38 -13.46 -27.80
N MET A 519 -14.70 -14.59 -27.98
CA MET A 519 -14.14 -15.35 -26.85
C MET A 519 -13.02 -14.57 -26.16
N VAL A 520 -12.97 -14.65 -24.84
CA VAL A 520 -11.99 -13.96 -24.00
C VAL A 520 -10.97 -14.98 -23.50
N HIS A 521 -9.69 -14.70 -23.70
CA HIS A 521 -8.62 -15.51 -23.11
C HIS A 521 -8.52 -15.26 -21.60
N ILE A 522 -8.34 -16.34 -20.85
CA ILE A 522 -8.05 -16.29 -19.42
C ILE A 522 -6.70 -16.99 -19.18
N PRO A 523 -5.94 -16.56 -18.17
CA PRO A 523 -4.74 -17.29 -17.77
C PRO A 523 -5.09 -18.72 -17.40
N SER A 524 -4.53 -19.64 -18.16
CA SER A 524 -4.40 -21.03 -17.76
C SER A 524 -3.09 -21.19 -17.00
N GLY A 525 -3.12 -21.83 -15.82
CA GLY A 525 -1.90 -22.30 -15.18
C GLY A 525 -1.10 -23.25 -16.11
N PRO A 526 0.17 -23.56 -15.79
CA PRO A 526 0.97 -24.45 -16.62
C PRO A 526 0.25 -25.78 -16.80
N ALA A 527 0.13 -26.23 -18.06
CA ALA A 527 -0.45 -27.53 -18.35
C ALA A 527 0.39 -28.62 -17.64
N PRO A 528 -0.23 -29.59 -16.97
CA PRO A 528 0.52 -30.66 -16.31
C PRO A 528 1.38 -31.39 -17.33
N ARG A 529 2.67 -31.61 -17.00
CA ARG A 529 3.59 -32.33 -17.88
C ARG A 529 3.11 -33.77 -18.03
N GLN A 530 2.90 -34.21 -19.27
CA GLN A 530 2.57 -35.60 -19.53
C GLN A 530 3.82 -36.46 -19.32
N ILE A 531 3.75 -37.38 -18.35
CA ILE A 531 4.83 -38.31 -18.05
C ILE A 531 4.93 -39.39 -19.14
N GLU A 532 3.80 -39.81 -19.72
CA GLU A 532 3.73 -40.80 -20.80
C GLU A 532 2.66 -40.45 -21.86
N PRO A 533 2.96 -40.58 -23.16
CA PRO A 533 1.98 -40.45 -24.24
C PRO A 533 0.83 -41.45 -24.09
N GLY A 534 -0.40 -40.96 -23.92
CA GLY A 534 -1.61 -41.79 -23.83
C GLY A 534 -2.09 -42.14 -22.42
N SER A 535 -1.38 -41.72 -21.37
CA SER A 535 -1.86 -41.81 -19.98
C SER A 535 -2.99 -40.80 -19.69
N GLN A 536 -3.93 -41.14 -18.80
CA GLN A 536 -4.93 -40.18 -18.29
C GLN A 536 -4.22 -39.17 -17.37
N THR A 537 -3.77 -38.05 -17.93
CA THR A 537 -3.18 -36.94 -17.18
C THR A 537 -4.26 -35.98 -16.69
N GLU A 538 -3.94 -35.20 -15.66
CA GLU A 538 -4.81 -34.11 -15.19
C GLU A 538 -5.21 -33.19 -16.36
N GLN A 539 -6.46 -32.73 -16.36
CA GLN A 539 -6.93 -31.80 -17.37
C GLN A 539 -6.21 -30.46 -17.24
N ALA A 540 -5.89 -29.85 -18.38
CA ALA A 540 -5.34 -28.50 -18.37
C ALA A 540 -6.41 -27.51 -17.88
N PRO A 541 -6.02 -26.48 -17.10
CA PRO A 541 -6.92 -25.41 -16.73
C PRO A 541 -7.50 -24.72 -17.97
N PRO A 542 -8.72 -24.18 -17.87
CA PRO A 542 -9.33 -23.48 -18.98
C PRO A 542 -8.53 -22.22 -19.34
N SER A 543 -8.45 -21.93 -20.64
CA SER A 543 -7.65 -20.84 -21.22
C SER A 543 -8.48 -19.85 -22.03
N ALA A 544 -9.76 -20.15 -22.27
CA ALA A 544 -10.71 -19.24 -22.89
C ALA A 544 -12.12 -19.41 -22.31
N ILE A 545 -12.85 -18.30 -22.23
CA ILE A 545 -14.25 -18.22 -21.82
C ILE A 545 -15.07 -17.46 -22.85
N PHE A 546 -16.32 -17.88 -23.01
CA PHE A 546 -17.29 -17.28 -23.90
C PHE A 546 -18.64 -17.16 -23.19
N TRP A 547 -19.32 -16.05 -23.43
CA TRP A 547 -20.58 -15.73 -22.77
C TRP A 547 -21.58 -15.15 -23.76
N LEU A 548 -22.82 -15.63 -23.70
CA LEU A 548 -23.95 -15.08 -24.45
C LEU A 548 -25.12 -14.79 -23.51
N GLY A 549 -25.61 -13.55 -23.58
CA GLY A 549 -26.85 -13.15 -22.94
C GLY A 549 -28.08 -13.44 -23.82
N PRO A 550 -29.30 -13.26 -23.27
CA PRO A 550 -30.55 -13.43 -24.01
C PRO A 550 -30.64 -12.52 -25.24
N GLN A 551 -30.09 -11.30 -25.15
CA GLN A 551 -30.08 -10.33 -26.25
C GLN A 551 -29.18 -10.78 -27.40
N ASP A 552 -28.02 -11.36 -27.09
CA ASP A 552 -27.07 -11.85 -28.12
C ASP A 552 -27.61 -13.05 -28.89
N MET A 553 -28.44 -13.87 -28.23
CA MET A 553 -29.07 -15.07 -28.79
C MET A 553 -30.43 -14.79 -29.45
N HIS A 554 -30.96 -13.57 -29.34
CA HIS A 554 -32.27 -13.22 -29.87
C HIS A 554 -32.34 -13.40 -31.38
N GLY A 555 -33.34 -14.17 -31.85
CA GLY A 555 -33.53 -14.46 -33.28
C GLY A 555 -32.68 -15.62 -33.83
N PHE A 556 -31.91 -16.32 -33.00
CA PHE A 556 -31.20 -17.55 -33.35
C PHE A 556 -31.87 -18.77 -32.70
N ARG A 557 -31.82 -19.91 -33.38
CA ARG A 557 -32.44 -21.17 -32.94
C ARG A 557 -31.40 -22.19 -32.46
N PHE A 558 -30.25 -22.27 -33.13
CA PHE A 558 -29.22 -23.23 -32.79
C PHE A 558 -27.86 -22.57 -32.56
N LEU A 559 -27.11 -23.13 -31.62
CA LEU A 559 -25.70 -22.85 -31.40
C LEU A 559 -24.90 -24.09 -31.78
N THR A 560 -23.82 -23.90 -32.54
CA THR A 560 -22.89 -24.97 -32.90
C THR A 560 -21.50 -24.72 -32.35
N VAL A 561 -20.91 -25.76 -31.74
CA VAL A 561 -19.51 -25.79 -31.31
C VAL A 561 -18.73 -26.73 -32.24
N SER A 562 -17.59 -26.25 -32.76
CA SER A 562 -16.70 -26.99 -33.64
C SER A 562 -15.29 -27.02 -33.05
N VAL A 563 -14.65 -28.18 -33.07
CA VAL A 563 -13.28 -28.40 -32.58
C VAL A 563 -12.38 -28.75 -33.75
N ALA A 564 -11.18 -28.16 -33.78
CA ALA A 564 -10.20 -28.46 -34.82
C ALA A 564 -9.61 -29.86 -34.62
N PRO A 565 -9.50 -30.69 -35.68
CA PRO A 565 -8.86 -31.99 -35.58
C PRO A 565 -7.37 -31.80 -35.29
N ARG A 566 -6.89 -32.28 -34.13
CA ARG A 566 -5.45 -32.30 -33.83
C ARG A 566 -4.83 -33.58 -34.42
N PRO A 567 -3.81 -33.49 -35.30
CA PRO A 567 -3.08 -34.67 -35.72
C PRO A 567 -2.29 -35.22 -34.53
N THR A 568 -2.56 -36.45 -34.14
CA THR A 568 -1.71 -37.14 -33.15
C THR A 568 -0.51 -37.75 -33.85
N VAL A 569 0.68 -37.59 -33.26
CA VAL A 569 1.96 -38.13 -33.77
C VAL A 569 1.90 -39.66 -33.97
N SER A 570 0.99 -40.34 -33.26
CA SER A 570 0.81 -41.80 -33.29
C SER A 570 -0.31 -42.28 -34.22
N GLY A 571 -1.11 -41.40 -34.84
CA GLY A 571 -2.32 -41.80 -35.58
C GLY A 571 -3.43 -42.44 -34.73
N ARG A 572 -3.27 -42.45 -33.40
CA ARG A 572 -4.28 -42.91 -32.42
C ARG A 572 -5.03 -41.71 -31.85
N PRO A 573 -6.36 -41.77 -31.65
CA PRO A 573 -7.11 -40.71 -30.98
C PRO A 573 -6.47 -40.38 -29.62
N PRO A 574 -6.35 -39.11 -29.22
CA PRO A 574 -6.00 -38.79 -27.85
C PRO A 574 -7.08 -39.37 -26.92
N PRO A 575 -6.74 -39.85 -25.70
CA PRO A 575 -7.74 -40.29 -24.74
C PRO A 575 -8.77 -39.18 -24.50
N ALA A 576 -10.04 -39.55 -24.29
CA ALA A 576 -11.18 -38.65 -24.17
C ALA A 576 -11.11 -37.75 -22.92
N ALA A 577 -10.19 -36.79 -22.92
CA ALA A 577 -10.16 -35.68 -21.98
C ALA A 577 -11.15 -34.62 -22.46
N SER A 578 -11.92 -34.06 -21.52
CA SER A 578 -12.73 -32.87 -21.80
C SER A 578 -11.82 -31.72 -22.22
N MET A 579 -12.14 -31.06 -23.32
CA MET A 579 -11.46 -29.87 -23.83
C MET A 579 -12.29 -28.60 -23.64
N GLY A 580 -13.59 -28.74 -23.36
CA GLY A 580 -14.42 -27.62 -22.93
C GLY A 580 -15.75 -28.04 -22.33
N VAL A 581 -16.35 -27.16 -21.55
CA VAL A 581 -17.70 -27.31 -21.01
C VAL A 581 -18.55 -26.13 -21.44
N GLY A 582 -19.71 -26.42 -22.00
CA GLY A 582 -20.78 -25.44 -22.23
C GLY A 582 -21.93 -25.67 -21.26
N GLN A 583 -22.56 -24.60 -20.80
CA GLN A 583 -23.75 -24.70 -19.97
C GLN A 583 -24.75 -23.58 -20.24
N PHE A 584 -26.02 -23.94 -20.40
CA PHE A 584 -27.17 -23.05 -20.27
C PHE A 584 -27.61 -22.99 -18.81
N PHE A 585 -27.70 -21.79 -18.25
CA PHE A 585 -28.02 -21.60 -16.84
C PHE A 585 -28.76 -20.28 -16.61
N ASN A 586 -29.33 -20.14 -15.41
CA ASN A 586 -29.83 -18.89 -14.90
C ASN A 586 -28.75 -18.26 -14.00
N PRO A 587 -28.25 -17.04 -14.29
CA PRO A 587 -27.21 -16.41 -13.48
C PRO A 587 -27.52 -16.34 -11.99
N LYS A 588 -28.81 -16.20 -11.63
CA LYS A 588 -29.27 -16.16 -10.24
C LYS A 588 -29.00 -17.46 -9.46
N ASP A 589 -28.94 -18.59 -10.15
CA ASP A 589 -28.66 -19.89 -9.52
C ASP A 589 -27.19 -19.98 -9.05
N GLY A 590 -26.30 -19.19 -9.67
CA GLY A 590 -24.87 -19.13 -9.34
C GLY A 590 -24.49 -17.97 -8.41
N GLU A 591 -25.44 -17.12 -8.02
CA GLU A 591 -25.18 -15.99 -7.14
C GLU A 591 -25.15 -16.42 -5.67
N GLN A 592 -24.04 -16.14 -5.00
CA GLN A 592 -23.90 -16.36 -3.57
C GLN A 592 -23.44 -15.08 -2.88
N MET A 593 -24.16 -14.64 -1.84
CA MET A 593 -23.82 -13.45 -1.08
C MET A 593 -23.38 -13.79 0.33
N PHE A 594 -22.20 -13.29 0.72
CA PHE A 594 -21.68 -13.38 2.08
C PHE A 594 -21.86 -12.05 2.80
N SER A 595 -22.80 -12.01 3.74
CA SER A 595 -23.04 -10.85 4.59
C SER A 595 -21.90 -10.63 5.58
N SER A 596 -21.77 -9.42 6.12
CA SER A 596 -20.67 -9.07 7.03
C SER A 596 -20.70 -9.93 8.29
N TYR A 597 -21.90 -10.26 8.77
CA TYR A 597 -22.10 -11.19 9.89
C TYR A 597 -21.57 -12.60 9.59
N GLN A 598 -21.86 -13.14 8.39
CA GLN A 598 -21.36 -14.46 8.01
C GLN A 598 -19.83 -14.47 7.89
N LEU A 599 -19.23 -13.39 7.38
CA LEU A 599 -17.77 -13.26 7.32
C LEU A 599 -17.14 -13.18 8.71
N ILE A 600 -17.71 -12.39 9.62
CA ILE A 600 -17.22 -12.30 11.00
C ILE A 600 -17.38 -13.64 11.72
N SER A 601 -18.50 -14.34 11.55
CA SER A 601 -18.70 -15.68 12.12
C SER A 601 -17.65 -16.68 11.59
N SER A 602 -17.20 -16.52 10.35
CA SER A 602 -16.19 -17.38 9.74
C SER A 602 -14.77 -17.20 10.30
N LEU A 603 -14.54 -16.20 11.15
CA LEU A 603 -13.31 -16.09 11.94
C LEU A 603 -13.20 -17.20 13.01
N TYR A 604 -14.33 -17.75 13.44
CA TYR A 604 -14.40 -18.75 14.51
C TYR A 604 -14.79 -20.14 14.02
N SER A 605 -15.64 -20.21 12.99
CA SER A 605 -16.09 -21.47 12.40
C SER A 605 -16.11 -21.36 10.89
N GLU A 606 -15.32 -22.19 10.21
CA GLU A 606 -15.34 -22.26 8.75
C GLU A 606 -16.75 -22.59 8.25
N LYS A 607 -17.10 -22.03 7.09
CA LYS A 607 -18.38 -22.25 6.45
C LYS A 607 -18.20 -23.22 5.28
N ASP A 608 -18.85 -24.36 5.39
CA ASP A 608 -18.85 -25.38 4.35
C ASP A 608 -20.00 -25.16 3.37
N VAL A 609 -19.69 -25.16 2.09
CA VAL A 609 -20.64 -25.11 0.99
C VAL A 609 -20.41 -26.34 0.13
N THR A 610 -21.45 -27.15 -0.06
CA THR A 610 -21.38 -28.33 -0.93
C THR A 610 -21.99 -27.99 -2.29
N LEU A 611 -21.16 -28.09 -3.33
CA LEU A 611 -21.56 -27.99 -4.72
C LEU A 611 -21.82 -29.41 -5.22
N LYS A 612 -23.09 -29.73 -5.46
CA LYS A 612 -23.50 -31.01 -6.06
C LYS A 612 -23.28 -30.98 -7.57
N GLU A 613 -23.25 -32.15 -8.19
CA GLU A 613 -23.21 -32.28 -9.65
C GLU A 613 -24.36 -31.48 -10.30
N ASN A 614 -24.11 -30.94 -11.50
CA ASN A 614 -24.97 -30.00 -12.23
C ASN A 614 -25.16 -28.62 -11.58
N HIS A 615 -24.23 -28.19 -10.71
CA HIS A 615 -24.17 -26.80 -10.28
C HIS A 615 -23.89 -25.85 -11.48
N PRO A 616 -24.10 -24.52 -11.34
CA PRO A 616 -23.70 -23.57 -12.37
C PRO A 616 -22.18 -23.57 -12.60
N LEU A 617 -21.73 -23.56 -13.86
CA LEU A 617 -20.33 -23.51 -14.30
C LEU A 617 -19.64 -22.22 -13.85
N ALA A 618 -20.41 -21.12 -13.83
CA ALA A 618 -19.97 -19.81 -13.38
C ALA A 618 -20.72 -19.43 -12.10
N LEU A 619 -20.00 -19.39 -10.99
CA LEU A 619 -20.52 -19.01 -9.66
C LEU A 619 -20.03 -17.61 -9.32
N SER A 620 -20.94 -16.69 -9.00
CA SER A 620 -20.64 -15.32 -8.62
C SER A 620 -20.76 -15.16 -7.10
N ILE A 621 -19.62 -15.14 -6.41
CA ILE A 621 -19.55 -14.98 -4.96
C ILE A 621 -19.30 -13.51 -4.62
N THR A 622 -20.27 -12.86 -3.97
CA THR A 622 -20.18 -11.45 -3.56
C THR A 622 -19.93 -11.35 -2.06
N PHE A 623 -18.83 -10.71 -1.68
CA PHE A 623 -18.46 -10.40 -0.32
C PHE A 623 -18.85 -8.96 0.01
N SER A 624 -19.65 -8.79 1.07
CA SER A 624 -20.10 -7.47 1.55
C SER A 624 -19.00 -6.65 2.24
N VAL A 625 -17.86 -7.28 2.55
CA VAL A 625 -16.64 -6.62 3.02
C VAL A 625 -15.53 -6.97 2.05
N SER A 626 -14.75 -5.97 1.68
CA SER A 626 -13.67 -6.11 0.71
C SER A 626 -12.63 -7.14 1.16
N LEU A 627 -12.22 -8.01 0.24
CA LEU A 627 -11.20 -9.03 0.51
C LEU A 627 -9.79 -8.44 0.71
N GLY A 628 -9.61 -7.14 0.51
CA GLY A 628 -8.39 -6.42 0.91
C GLY A 628 -8.31 -6.12 2.41
N ILE A 629 -9.46 -6.09 3.12
CA ILE A 629 -9.51 -5.95 4.59
C ILE A 629 -9.64 -7.33 5.25
N LEU A 630 -10.57 -8.17 4.76
CA LEU A 630 -10.80 -9.52 5.27
C LEU A 630 -10.51 -10.55 4.18
N PRO A 631 -9.24 -10.92 3.96
CA PRO A 631 -8.88 -11.99 3.04
C PRO A 631 -9.56 -13.31 3.40
N VAL A 632 -10.04 -14.03 2.38
CA VAL A 632 -10.78 -15.28 2.55
C VAL A 632 -9.96 -16.44 2.03
N SER A 633 -9.75 -17.45 2.87
CA SER A 633 -9.25 -18.76 2.46
C SER A 633 -10.38 -19.53 1.80
N LEU A 634 -10.22 -19.83 0.51
CA LEU A 634 -11.14 -20.65 -0.26
C LEU A 634 -10.44 -21.97 -0.61
N SER A 635 -10.95 -23.06 -0.04
CA SER A 635 -10.51 -24.42 -0.37
C SER A 635 -11.62 -25.13 -1.14
N LEU A 636 -11.26 -25.81 -2.22
CA LEU A 636 -12.15 -26.59 -3.08
C LEU A 636 -11.63 -28.02 -3.15
N THR A 637 -12.32 -28.92 -2.45
CA THR A 637 -12.01 -30.35 -2.43
C THR A 637 -13.01 -31.11 -3.28
N THR A 638 -12.53 -31.86 -4.28
CA THR A 638 -13.35 -32.72 -5.13
C THR A 638 -13.87 -33.90 -4.31
N THR A 639 -15.19 -34.06 -4.24
CA THR A 639 -15.88 -35.14 -3.50
C THR A 639 -16.45 -36.22 -4.42
N GLY A 640 -16.60 -35.94 -5.71
CA GLY A 640 -17.15 -36.88 -6.68
C GLY A 640 -17.08 -36.33 -8.11
N CYS A 641 -17.17 -37.23 -9.09
CA CYS A 641 -17.07 -36.93 -10.52
C CYS A 641 -17.91 -37.92 -11.36
N GLY A 642 -19.13 -38.24 -10.90
CA GLY A 642 -20.05 -39.13 -11.61
C GLY A 642 -19.71 -40.63 -11.58
N ILE A 643 -18.72 -41.07 -10.78
CA ILE A 643 -18.37 -42.49 -10.63
C ILE A 643 -19.26 -43.11 -9.52
N LYS A 644 -20.01 -44.16 -9.83
CA LYS A 644 -20.79 -44.91 -8.83
C LYS A 644 -19.82 -45.60 -7.85
N LYS A 645 -19.99 -45.38 -6.54
CA LYS A 645 -19.16 -45.94 -5.44
C LYS A 645 -19.11 -47.48 -5.35
N SER A 646 -19.69 -48.22 -6.30
CA SER A 646 -19.93 -49.66 -6.22
C SER A 646 -18.78 -50.56 -6.67
N GLU A 647 -17.60 -50.02 -7.00
CA GLU A 647 -16.45 -50.80 -7.52
C GLU A 647 -15.17 -50.77 -6.66
N PHE A 648 -15.17 -50.12 -5.48
CA PHE A 648 -13.97 -50.04 -4.63
C PHE A 648 -14.23 -50.48 -3.18
N PRO A 649 -13.29 -51.21 -2.53
CA PRO A 649 -13.46 -51.69 -1.15
C PRO A 649 -13.51 -50.52 -0.17
N ILE A 650 -14.41 -50.62 0.79
CA ILE A 650 -14.64 -49.62 1.85
C ILE A 650 -13.52 -49.77 2.89
N GLU A 651 -12.49 -48.93 2.79
CA GLU A 651 -11.61 -48.57 3.90
C GLU A 651 -11.53 -47.03 3.99
N GLU A 652 -11.32 -46.50 5.20
CA GLU A 652 -11.37 -45.07 5.56
C GLU A 652 -10.35 -44.18 4.80
N SER A 653 -9.53 -44.76 3.90
CA SER A 653 -8.63 -44.10 2.94
C SER A 653 -9.28 -43.73 1.59
N GLY A 654 -10.51 -44.17 1.32
CA GLY A 654 -11.15 -44.08 -0.01
C GLY A 654 -11.51 -42.66 -0.50
N ASP A 655 -11.73 -41.69 0.40
CA ASP A 655 -12.09 -40.32 0.00
C ASP A 655 -10.91 -39.58 -0.65
N GLU A 656 -9.67 -39.84 -0.24
CA GLU A 656 -8.50 -39.17 -0.78
C GLU A 656 -8.08 -39.73 -2.15
N GLU A 657 -8.17 -41.05 -2.35
CA GLU A 657 -7.97 -41.67 -3.67
C GLU A 657 -9.06 -41.28 -4.66
N THR A 658 -10.33 -41.26 -4.23
CA THR A 658 -11.45 -40.78 -5.06
C THR A 658 -11.25 -39.31 -5.43
N SER A 659 -10.80 -38.47 -4.48
CA SER A 659 -10.46 -37.07 -4.74
C SER A 659 -9.34 -36.95 -5.77
N ARG A 660 -8.25 -37.73 -5.65
CA ARG A 660 -7.15 -37.75 -6.62
C ARG A 660 -7.58 -38.21 -8.02
N LEU A 661 -8.46 -39.21 -8.12
CA LEU A 661 -9.01 -39.68 -9.39
C LEU A 661 -9.91 -38.63 -10.04
N CYS A 662 -10.79 -38.00 -9.26
CA CYS A 662 -11.67 -36.95 -9.76
C CYS A 662 -10.91 -35.68 -10.16
N LYS A 663 -9.84 -35.30 -9.44
CA LYS A 663 -8.94 -34.21 -9.86
C LYS A 663 -8.36 -34.40 -11.27
N ARG A 664 -8.17 -35.65 -11.71
CA ARG A 664 -7.71 -35.94 -13.08
C ARG A 664 -8.80 -35.75 -14.15
N ARG A 665 -10.08 -35.81 -13.77
CA ARG A 665 -11.24 -35.75 -14.69
C ARG A 665 -11.93 -34.39 -14.75
N CYS A 666 -11.83 -33.59 -13.71
CA CYS A 666 -12.48 -32.28 -13.67
C CYS A 666 -11.53 -31.19 -14.16
N PHE A 667 -12.08 -30.12 -14.73
CA PHE A 667 -11.27 -28.92 -14.98
C PHE A 667 -10.76 -28.32 -13.66
N PRO A 668 -9.47 -27.91 -13.59
CA PRO A 668 -8.97 -27.12 -12.48
C PRO A 668 -9.79 -25.83 -12.31
N PRO A 669 -10.29 -25.52 -11.09
CA PRO A 669 -11.07 -24.32 -10.86
C PRO A 669 -10.25 -23.05 -11.11
N VAL A 670 -10.92 -22.00 -11.60
CA VAL A 670 -10.31 -20.67 -11.79
C VAL A 670 -11.15 -19.64 -11.07
N ALA A 671 -10.53 -18.81 -10.23
CA ALA A 671 -11.18 -17.66 -9.61
C ALA A 671 -10.68 -16.34 -10.22
N LEU A 672 -11.62 -15.45 -10.50
CA LEU A 672 -11.38 -14.11 -11.00
C LEU A 672 -12.00 -13.11 -10.02
N ALA A 673 -11.19 -12.26 -9.41
CA ALA A 673 -11.65 -11.22 -8.49
C ALA A 673 -11.41 -9.85 -9.11
N TRP A 674 -12.40 -8.96 -9.04
CA TRP A 674 -12.26 -7.59 -9.54
C TRP A 674 -12.14 -6.60 -8.37
N ASP A 675 -11.18 -5.67 -8.49
CA ASP A 675 -11.00 -4.54 -7.59
C ASP A 675 -11.00 -3.22 -8.37
N ALA A 676 -11.63 -2.19 -7.81
CA ALA A 676 -11.72 -0.87 -8.43
C ALA A 676 -10.35 -0.16 -8.56
N THR A 677 -9.42 -0.46 -7.65
CA THR A 677 -8.10 0.18 -7.57
C THR A 677 -7.04 -0.54 -8.40
N SER A 678 -6.99 -1.87 -8.27
CA SER A 678 -5.94 -2.73 -8.81
C SER A 678 -6.37 -3.54 -10.04
N GLY A 679 -7.67 -3.49 -10.39
CA GLY A 679 -8.23 -4.16 -11.56
C GLY A 679 -8.48 -5.64 -11.33
N LEU A 680 -8.20 -6.45 -12.35
CA LEU A 680 -8.44 -7.88 -12.32
C LEU A 680 -7.34 -8.64 -11.57
N HIS A 681 -7.75 -9.54 -10.68
CA HIS A 681 -6.92 -10.54 -9.99
C HIS A 681 -7.34 -11.93 -10.45
N VAL A 682 -6.36 -12.75 -10.79
CA VAL A 682 -6.61 -14.10 -11.29
C VAL A 682 -5.90 -15.14 -10.44
N PHE A 683 -6.64 -16.17 -10.06
CA PHE A 683 -6.19 -17.31 -9.28
C PHE A 683 -6.45 -18.59 -10.09
N PRO A 684 -5.51 -18.99 -10.95
CA PRO A 684 -5.62 -20.24 -11.71
C PRO A 684 -5.35 -21.45 -10.81
N ASN A 685 -5.93 -22.61 -11.13
CA ASN A 685 -5.73 -23.87 -10.39
C ASN A 685 -6.09 -23.77 -8.89
N LEU A 686 -7.23 -23.14 -8.59
CA LEU A 686 -7.67 -22.84 -7.24
C LEU A 686 -8.14 -24.11 -6.50
N TYR A 687 -7.26 -24.73 -5.72
CA TYR A 687 -7.59 -25.85 -4.83
C TYR A 687 -7.62 -25.44 -3.36
N SER A 688 -6.67 -24.64 -2.91
CA SER A 688 -6.65 -24.06 -1.56
C SER A 688 -5.77 -22.84 -1.58
N GLU A 689 -6.38 -21.67 -1.71
CA GLU A 689 -5.66 -20.39 -1.65
C GLU A 689 -6.41 -19.35 -0.84
N THR A 690 -5.66 -18.40 -0.27
CA THR A 690 -6.24 -17.19 0.31
C THR A 690 -6.45 -16.17 -0.80
N ILE A 691 -7.70 -15.91 -1.15
CA ILE A 691 -8.08 -14.89 -2.11
C ILE A 691 -7.89 -13.52 -1.46
N VAL A 692 -7.04 -12.70 -2.09
CA VAL A 692 -6.75 -11.36 -1.63
C VAL A 692 -6.80 -10.39 -2.81
N VAL A 693 -7.41 -9.23 -2.62
CA VAL A 693 -7.37 -8.13 -3.59
C VAL A 693 -6.54 -6.98 -3.04
N ASP A 694 -5.95 -6.15 -3.91
CA ASP A 694 -5.21 -4.96 -3.48
C ASP A 694 -6.10 -3.71 -3.37
N SER A 695 -7.25 -3.88 -2.69
CA SER A 695 -8.14 -2.77 -2.36
C SER A 695 -7.62 -2.01 -1.14
N SER A 696 -7.96 -0.72 -1.07
CA SER A 696 -7.74 0.12 0.11
C SER A 696 -9.07 0.72 0.60
N PRO A 697 -10.01 -0.12 1.06
CA PRO A 697 -11.33 0.34 1.46
C PRO A 697 -11.23 1.13 2.75
N ALA A 698 -12.32 1.81 3.13
CA ALA A 698 -12.41 2.50 4.41
C ALA A 698 -11.31 3.56 4.66
N LEU A 699 -10.77 4.14 3.59
CA LEU A 699 -9.93 5.34 3.63
C LEU A 699 -10.78 6.60 3.39
N TRP A 700 -10.32 7.76 3.85
CA TRP A 700 -11.03 9.03 3.65
C TRP A 700 -11.28 9.33 2.16
N THR A 701 -10.40 8.87 1.27
CA THR A 701 -10.50 9.06 -0.19
C THR A 701 -11.05 7.84 -0.94
N SER A 702 -11.58 6.83 -0.24
CA SER A 702 -12.11 5.62 -0.88
C SER A 702 -13.49 5.86 -1.49
N SER A 703 -13.79 5.19 -2.60
CA SER A 703 -15.12 5.22 -3.23
C SER A 703 -16.04 4.16 -2.61
N GLN A 704 -17.36 4.33 -2.75
CA GLN A 704 -18.34 3.37 -2.24
C GLN A 704 -18.20 1.96 -2.84
N ASP A 705 -17.70 1.84 -4.07
CA ASP A 705 -17.51 0.53 -4.72
C ASP A 705 -16.34 -0.29 -4.15
N SER A 706 -15.46 0.33 -3.36
CA SER A 706 -14.29 -0.36 -2.77
C SER A 706 -14.64 -1.31 -1.62
N ASP A 707 -15.86 -1.19 -1.06
CA ASP A 707 -16.29 -1.91 0.14
C ASP A 707 -16.69 -3.37 -0.12
N LYS A 708 -17.01 -3.71 -1.37
CA LYS A 708 -17.43 -5.05 -1.78
C LYS A 708 -16.40 -5.67 -2.71
N THR A 709 -16.32 -7.00 -2.70
CA THR A 709 -15.50 -7.74 -3.67
C THR A 709 -16.36 -8.86 -4.26
N THR A 710 -16.40 -8.91 -5.59
CA THR A 710 -17.06 -10.00 -6.31
C THR A 710 -15.98 -10.92 -6.86
N VAL A 711 -16.12 -12.22 -6.61
CA VAL A 711 -15.27 -13.28 -7.12
C VAL A 711 -16.11 -14.16 -8.04
N LEU A 712 -15.74 -14.22 -9.31
CA LEU A 712 -16.29 -15.17 -10.26
C LEU A 712 -15.46 -16.45 -10.19
N LEU A 713 -16.10 -17.56 -9.82
CA LEU A 713 -15.50 -18.86 -9.70
C LEU A 713 -16.01 -19.77 -10.83
N LEU A 714 -15.08 -20.26 -11.66
CA LEU A 714 -15.35 -21.20 -12.74
C LEU A 714 -15.04 -22.62 -12.26
N VAL A 715 -16.07 -23.48 -12.19
CA VAL A 715 -15.97 -24.83 -11.62
C VAL A 715 -16.70 -25.83 -12.51
N ASP A 716 -16.13 -27.02 -12.74
CA ASP A 716 -16.71 -28.02 -13.64
C ASP A 716 -18.03 -28.60 -13.09
N PRO A 717 -19.19 -28.40 -13.75
CA PRO A 717 -20.49 -28.87 -13.29
C PRO A 717 -20.64 -30.40 -13.30
N HIS A 718 -19.75 -31.15 -13.96
CA HIS A 718 -19.78 -32.63 -13.92
C HIS A 718 -19.26 -33.20 -12.60
N CYS A 719 -18.62 -32.37 -11.80
CA CYS A 719 -18.00 -32.78 -10.55
C CYS A 719 -18.74 -32.20 -9.35
N SER A 720 -18.60 -32.85 -8.20
CA SER A 720 -19.05 -32.34 -6.91
C SER A 720 -17.86 -31.88 -6.09
N TYR A 721 -18.06 -30.76 -5.39
CA TYR A 721 -17.03 -30.13 -4.60
C TYR A 721 -17.55 -29.81 -3.20
N ARG A 722 -16.69 -30.01 -2.20
CA ARG A 722 -16.84 -29.38 -0.89
C ARG A 722 -15.93 -28.17 -0.83
N SER A 723 -16.56 -27.00 -0.74
CA SER A 723 -15.90 -25.72 -0.58
C SER A 723 -15.87 -25.34 0.90
N THR A 724 -14.69 -25.03 1.43
CA THR A 724 -14.54 -24.44 2.77
C THR A 724 -14.12 -22.98 2.62
N ILE A 725 -14.84 -22.11 3.33
CA ILE A 725 -14.68 -20.67 3.26
C ILE A 725 -14.47 -20.14 4.67
N GLY A 726 -13.30 -19.53 4.91
CA GLY A 726 -12.94 -18.97 6.21
C GLY A 726 -12.11 -17.69 6.08
N VAL A 727 -12.33 -16.71 6.95
CA VAL A 727 -11.50 -15.49 6.97
C VAL A 727 -10.13 -15.81 7.58
N SER A 728 -9.07 -15.45 6.86
CA SER A 728 -7.71 -15.63 7.34
C SER A 728 -7.35 -14.52 8.33
N VAL A 729 -7.33 -14.83 9.63
CA VAL A 729 -7.05 -13.87 10.71
C VAL A 729 -5.64 -13.28 10.58
N THR A 730 -4.64 -14.11 10.26
CA THR A 730 -3.25 -13.68 10.09
C THR A 730 -3.11 -12.73 8.89
N ALA A 731 -3.73 -13.07 7.75
CA ALA A 731 -3.74 -12.20 6.58
C ALA A 731 -4.48 -10.89 6.84
N SER A 732 -5.62 -10.93 7.55
CA SER A 732 -6.39 -9.75 7.94
C SER A 732 -5.58 -8.82 8.84
N ALA A 733 -4.88 -9.37 9.85
CA ALA A 733 -4.02 -8.59 10.75
C ALA A 733 -2.85 -7.96 9.99
N GLY A 734 -2.19 -8.71 9.10
CA GLY A 734 -1.11 -8.20 8.25
C GLY A 734 -1.58 -7.08 7.34
N ARG A 735 -2.73 -7.25 6.68
CA ARG A 735 -3.36 -6.23 5.84
C ARG A 735 -3.77 -4.99 6.63
N PHE A 736 -4.35 -5.14 7.81
CA PHE A 736 -4.71 -4.02 8.69
C PHE A 736 -3.47 -3.18 9.05
N LEU A 737 -2.37 -3.82 9.46
CA LEU A 737 -1.14 -3.11 9.77
C LEU A 737 -0.55 -2.41 8.54
N LEU A 738 -0.50 -3.09 7.38
CA LEU A 738 0.04 -2.50 6.15
C LEU A 738 -0.76 -1.29 5.66
N LEU A 739 -2.09 -1.42 5.55
CA LEU A 739 -2.94 -0.39 4.96
C LEU A 739 -3.09 0.84 5.87
N TYR A 740 -3.12 0.64 7.19
CA TYR A 740 -3.45 1.71 8.13
C TYR A 740 -2.27 2.17 8.99
N PHE A 741 -1.04 1.72 8.73
CA PHE A 741 0.15 2.14 9.49
C PHE A 741 0.30 3.67 9.57
N SER A 742 0.15 4.37 8.44
CA SER A 742 0.26 5.85 8.39
C SER A 742 -0.82 6.53 9.24
N GLN A 743 -2.05 6.02 9.20
CA GLN A 743 -3.16 6.49 10.03
C GLN A 743 -2.91 6.20 11.51
N ILE A 744 -2.49 4.99 11.87
CA ILE A 744 -2.16 4.60 13.25
C ILE A 744 -1.06 5.49 13.81
N SER A 745 0.00 5.74 13.02
CA SER A 745 1.11 6.64 13.40
C SER A 745 0.62 8.05 13.73
N GLY A 746 -0.23 8.66 12.87
CA GLY A 746 -0.81 9.97 13.17
C GLY A 746 -1.76 9.98 14.37
N LEU A 747 -2.52 8.90 14.58
CA LEU A 747 -3.41 8.75 15.73
C LEU A 747 -2.64 8.59 17.06
N CYS A 748 -1.44 8.00 17.06
CA CYS A 748 -0.56 7.96 18.22
C CYS A 748 -0.25 9.37 18.75
N PHE A 749 0.00 10.35 17.86
CA PHE A 749 0.16 11.75 18.25
C PHE A 749 -1.14 12.36 18.78
N ALA A 750 -2.28 12.08 18.15
CA ALA A 750 -3.57 12.55 18.64
C ALA A 750 -3.85 12.07 20.07
N VAL A 751 -3.59 10.79 20.36
CA VAL A 751 -3.70 10.21 21.71
C VAL A 751 -2.76 10.89 22.69
N ALA A 752 -1.50 11.12 22.31
CA ALA A 752 -0.52 11.81 23.15
C ALA A 752 -0.95 13.25 23.46
N PHE A 753 -1.44 14.01 22.47
CA PHE A 753 -1.96 15.35 22.67
C PHE A 753 -3.20 15.39 23.54
N PHE A 754 -4.16 14.48 23.35
CA PHE A 754 -5.32 14.40 24.23
C PHE A 754 -4.92 14.07 25.67
N ALA A 755 -3.89 13.24 25.88
CA ALA A 755 -3.37 12.98 27.21
C ALA A 755 -2.69 14.22 27.83
N LEU A 756 -1.86 14.92 27.07
CA LEU A 756 -1.23 16.18 27.49
C LEU A 756 -2.26 17.28 27.78
N MET A 757 -3.33 17.35 26.99
CA MET A 757 -4.47 18.24 27.24
C MET A 757 -5.09 17.99 28.62
N ARG A 758 -5.26 16.72 29.03
CA ARG A 758 -5.75 16.37 30.37
C ARG A 758 -4.78 16.76 31.48
N GLN A 759 -3.48 16.55 31.27
CA GLN A 759 -2.45 16.95 32.23
C GLN A 759 -2.41 18.48 32.40
N ALA A 760 -2.45 19.23 31.29
CA ALA A 760 -2.51 20.69 31.30
C ALA A 760 -3.80 21.20 31.96
N TYR A 761 -4.95 20.59 31.66
CA TYR A 761 -6.23 20.97 32.25
C TYR A 761 -6.28 20.73 33.78
N ALA A 762 -5.71 19.62 34.27
CA ALA A 762 -5.61 19.34 35.70
C ALA A 762 -4.74 20.41 36.41
N TRP A 763 -3.61 20.75 35.81
CA TRP A 763 -2.75 21.83 36.31
C TRP A 763 -3.45 23.20 36.29
N GLU A 764 -4.20 23.50 35.23
CA GLU A 764 -4.96 24.74 35.11
C GLU A 764 -6.03 24.89 36.20
N LEU A 765 -6.56 23.77 36.72
CA LEU A 765 -7.52 23.69 37.84
C LEU A 765 -6.87 23.58 39.23
N ASP A 766 -5.53 23.73 39.33
CA ASP A 766 -4.76 23.55 40.57
C ASP A 766 -4.91 22.14 41.20
N GLN A 767 -5.15 21.12 40.37
CA GLN A 767 -5.22 19.71 40.74
C GLN A 767 -3.87 19.00 40.50
N PRO A 768 -3.57 17.87 41.18
CA PRO A 768 -2.36 17.10 40.92
C PRO A 768 -2.32 16.59 39.49
N ILE A 769 -1.15 16.70 38.84
CA ILE A 769 -0.96 16.25 37.45
C ILE A 769 -1.09 14.72 37.42
N PRO A 770 -2.09 14.16 36.70
CA PRO A 770 -2.26 12.72 36.62
C PRO A 770 -1.10 12.08 35.85
N SER A 771 -0.82 10.82 36.15
CA SER A 771 0.11 10.02 35.34
C SER A 771 -0.37 9.94 33.89
N LEU A 772 0.58 9.84 32.96
CA LEU A 772 0.26 9.77 31.52
C LEU A 772 -0.65 8.58 31.19
N LEU A 773 -0.46 7.44 31.87
CA LEU A 773 -1.33 6.26 31.77
C LEU A 773 -2.77 6.58 32.16
N SER A 774 -2.97 7.28 33.29
CA SER A 774 -4.30 7.67 33.76
C SER A 774 -4.97 8.68 32.82
N ALA A 775 -4.18 9.59 32.23
CA ALA A 775 -4.67 10.54 31.23
C ALA A 775 -5.16 9.81 29.95
N VAL A 776 -4.41 8.83 29.44
CA VAL A 776 -4.82 8.00 28.29
C VAL A 776 -6.04 7.14 28.62
N GLU A 777 -6.09 6.53 29.81
CA GLU A 777 -7.27 5.79 30.29
C GLU A 777 -8.52 6.68 30.29
N SER A 778 -8.38 7.95 30.69
CA SER A 778 -9.48 8.93 30.66
C SER A 778 -10.01 9.19 29.25
N ASN A 779 -9.14 9.16 28.23
CA ASN A 779 -9.54 9.32 26.82
C ASN A 779 -10.38 8.13 26.31
N LEU A 780 -10.19 6.94 26.88
CA LEU A 780 -10.94 5.72 26.56
C LEU A 780 -12.26 5.58 27.35
N ARG A 781 -12.64 6.54 28.20
CA ARG A 781 -13.88 6.47 28.99
C ARG A 781 -15.13 6.64 28.11
N ILE A 782 -15.85 5.53 27.94
CA ILE A 782 -17.18 5.47 27.30
C ILE A 782 -18.26 5.93 28.30
N PRO A 783 -19.26 6.75 27.89
CA PRO A 783 -19.49 7.22 26.51
C PRO A 783 -18.85 8.58 26.21
N ARG A 784 -18.78 9.50 27.18
CA ARG A 784 -18.54 10.93 26.91
C ARG A 784 -17.17 11.21 26.27
N ALA A 785 -16.07 10.82 26.91
CA ALA A 785 -14.74 11.15 26.40
C ALA A 785 -14.44 10.44 25.07
N PHE A 786 -14.78 9.16 25.00
CA PHE A 786 -14.59 8.38 23.77
C PHE A 786 -15.38 8.95 22.59
N PHE A 787 -16.63 9.39 22.82
CA PHE A 787 -17.45 10.00 21.77
C PHE A 787 -16.82 11.28 21.21
N PHE A 788 -16.37 12.21 22.07
CA PHE A 788 -15.77 13.48 21.61
C PHE A 788 -14.40 13.30 20.95
N LEU A 789 -13.60 12.34 21.41
CA LEU A 789 -12.22 12.18 20.95
C LEU A 789 -12.07 11.20 19.79
N ALA A 790 -12.93 10.19 19.68
CA ALA A 790 -12.88 9.18 18.62
C ALA A 790 -13.95 9.37 17.54
N ILE A 791 -15.20 9.66 17.92
CA ILE A 791 -16.33 9.68 16.97
C ILE A 791 -16.51 11.06 16.34
N SER A 792 -16.41 12.14 17.13
CA SER A 792 -16.58 13.51 16.62
C SER A 792 -15.65 13.87 15.44
N PRO A 793 -14.34 13.53 15.45
CA PRO A 793 -13.45 13.82 14.32
C PRO A 793 -13.87 13.10 13.04
N ILE A 794 -14.37 11.86 13.15
CA ILE A 794 -14.84 11.06 12.02
C ILE A 794 -16.07 11.74 11.40
N PHE A 795 -17.01 12.18 12.23
CA PHE A 795 -18.17 12.96 11.77
C PHE A 795 -17.74 14.23 11.03
N PHE A 796 -16.78 14.99 11.58
CA PHE A 796 -16.24 16.17 10.90
C PHE A 796 -15.54 15.85 9.58
N ALA A 797 -14.81 14.74 9.49
CA ALA A 797 -14.17 14.31 8.25
C ALA A 797 -15.20 14.01 7.16
N VAL A 798 -16.29 13.30 7.49
CA VAL A 798 -17.39 13.02 6.56
C VAL A 798 -18.12 14.30 6.16
N LEU A 799 -18.42 15.18 7.12
CA LEU A 799 -19.03 16.49 6.84
C LEU A 799 -18.16 17.31 5.89
N PHE A 800 -16.85 17.30 6.08
CA PHE A 800 -15.93 18.05 5.27
C PHE A 800 -15.76 17.49 3.85
N SER A 801 -15.83 16.17 3.67
CA SER A 801 -15.94 15.57 2.33
C SER A 801 -17.21 16.01 1.60
N CYS A 802 -18.33 16.10 2.32
CA CYS A 802 -19.59 16.60 1.78
C CYS A 802 -19.47 18.08 1.35
N LEU A 803 -18.85 18.92 2.19
CA LEU A 803 -18.64 20.35 1.89
C LEU A 803 -17.70 20.60 0.70
N ARG A 804 -16.74 19.69 0.45
CA ARG A 804 -15.79 19.81 -0.67
C ARG A 804 -16.26 19.16 -1.97
N SER A 805 -17.48 18.63 -2.03
CA SER A 805 -17.99 17.86 -3.18
C SER A 805 -17.06 16.69 -3.58
N GLN A 806 -16.35 16.10 -2.62
CA GLN A 806 -15.55 14.89 -2.84
C GLN A 806 -16.44 13.65 -2.75
N THR A 807 -16.02 12.54 -3.37
CA THR A 807 -16.72 11.25 -3.22
C THR A 807 -16.80 10.87 -1.75
N LEU A 808 -18.00 10.59 -1.26
CA LEU A 808 -18.18 10.18 0.13
C LEU A 808 -17.54 8.80 0.35
N PRO A 809 -16.69 8.65 1.39
CA PRO A 809 -16.19 7.35 1.75
C PRO A 809 -17.34 6.43 2.20
N PRO A 810 -17.17 5.11 2.10
CA PRO A 810 -18.10 4.17 2.69
C PRO A 810 -18.20 4.38 4.21
N ILE A 811 -19.28 5.05 4.65
CA ILE A 811 -19.37 5.65 5.98
C ILE A 811 -19.22 4.61 7.09
N ILE A 812 -19.84 3.43 6.92
CA ILE A 812 -19.85 2.38 7.94
C ILE A 812 -18.45 1.77 8.10
N SER A 813 -17.85 1.29 7.00
CA SER A 813 -16.53 0.66 7.03
C SER A 813 -15.45 1.68 7.45
N PHE A 814 -15.48 2.90 6.91
CA PHE A 814 -14.61 4.00 7.29
C PHE A 814 -14.67 4.29 8.79
N SER A 815 -15.87 4.39 9.36
CA SER A 815 -16.04 4.67 10.78
C SER A 815 -15.52 3.52 11.65
N ILE A 816 -15.85 2.27 11.31
CA ILE A 816 -15.40 1.08 12.06
C ILE A 816 -13.88 0.99 12.06
N ILE A 817 -13.25 1.10 10.90
CA ILE A 817 -11.80 1.01 10.75
C ILE A 817 -11.10 2.18 11.44
N ALA A 818 -11.58 3.41 11.29
CA ALA A 818 -10.99 4.57 11.98
C ALA A 818 -11.04 4.41 13.50
N ILE A 819 -12.15 3.87 14.04
CA ILE A 819 -12.26 3.54 15.46
C ILE A 819 -11.27 2.43 15.86
N LEU A 820 -11.14 1.37 15.07
CA LEU A 820 -10.17 0.29 15.31
C LEU A 820 -8.73 0.83 15.32
N CYS A 821 -8.36 1.68 14.35
CA CYS A 821 -7.06 2.35 14.31
C CYS A 821 -6.83 3.22 15.55
N TYR A 822 -7.86 3.95 16.02
CA TYR A 822 -7.76 4.75 17.23
C TYR A 822 -7.57 3.89 18.49
N VAL A 823 -8.31 2.78 18.61
CA VAL A 823 -8.15 1.82 19.72
C VAL A 823 -6.76 1.19 19.71
N PHE A 824 -6.27 0.77 18.53
CA PHE A 824 -4.92 0.23 18.38
C PHE A 824 -3.84 1.26 18.72
N ALA A 825 -3.98 2.51 18.27
CA ALA A 825 -3.07 3.60 18.61
C ALA A 825 -3.04 3.86 20.14
N ASN A 826 -4.18 3.80 20.83
CA ASN A 826 -4.21 3.86 22.28
C ASN A 826 -3.45 2.69 22.92
N GLY A 827 -3.65 1.46 22.43
CA GLY A 827 -2.90 0.29 22.91
C GLY A 827 -1.39 0.42 22.72
N ALA A 828 -0.95 0.90 21.54
CA ALA A 828 0.46 1.15 21.24
C ALA A 828 1.06 2.23 22.17
N ILE A 829 0.34 3.33 22.40
CA ILE A 829 0.78 4.39 23.32
C ILE A 829 0.83 3.88 24.76
N VAL A 830 -0.17 3.13 25.22
CA VAL A 830 -0.16 2.53 26.57
C VAL A 830 1.04 1.59 26.72
N LEU A 831 1.32 0.74 25.72
CA LEU A 831 2.49 -0.14 25.75
C LEU A 831 3.80 0.65 25.84
N LEU A 832 3.94 1.73 25.06
CA LEU A 832 5.10 2.63 25.11
C LEU A 832 5.24 3.31 26.47
N ILE A 833 4.13 3.73 27.08
CA ILE A 833 4.07 4.33 28.42
C ILE A 833 4.51 3.31 29.49
N LEU A 834 3.99 2.09 29.46
CA LEU A 834 4.34 1.03 30.41
C LEU A 834 5.82 0.66 30.30
N LEU A 835 6.32 0.46 29.07
CA LEU A 835 7.72 0.14 28.83
C LEU A 835 8.65 1.25 29.35
N SER A 836 8.35 2.50 29.01
CA SER A 836 9.15 3.64 29.49
C SER A 836 9.07 3.84 31.00
N GLN A 837 7.89 3.65 31.62
CA GLN A 837 7.75 3.70 33.08
C GLN A 837 8.59 2.62 33.76
N ILE A 838 8.48 1.37 33.32
CA ILE A 838 9.26 0.25 33.87
C ILE A 838 10.75 0.57 33.80
N LEU A 839 11.24 1.06 32.65
CA LEU A 839 12.64 1.46 32.49
C LEU A 839 13.06 2.53 33.49
N PHE A 840 12.26 3.58 33.71
CA PHE A 840 12.57 4.62 34.69
C PHE A 840 12.53 4.11 36.14
N TYR A 841 11.55 3.27 36.51
CA TYR A 841 11.45 2.71 37.85
C TYR A 841 12.60 1.74 38.15
N VAL A 842 12.99 0.89 37.19
CA VAL A 842 14.16 0.00 37.32
C VAL A 842 15.43 0.84 37.44
N ALA A 843 15.64 1.85 36.57
CA ALA A 843 16.82 2.70 36.64
C ALA A 843 16.90 3.50 37.96
N GLY A 844 15.77 4.07 38.41
CA GLY A 844 15.69 4.84 39.66
C GLY A 844 15.90 3.97 40.90
N THR A 845 15.32 2.78 40.96
CA THR A 845 15.52 1.84 42.08
C THR A 845 16.96 1.32 42.11
N LEU A 846 17.55 1.01 40.95
CA LEU A 846 18.97 0.64 40.84
C LEU A 846 19.88 1.78 41.33
N GLN A 847 19.63 3.03 40.92
CA GLN A 847 20.42 4.18 41.37
C GLN A 847 20.32 4.39 42.89
N VAL A 848 19.12 4.27 43.48
CA VAL A 848 18.94 4.37 44.93
C VAL A 848 19.66 3.22 45.65
N ALA A 849 19.60 2.00 45.12
CA ALA A 849 20.31 0.84 45.68
C ALA A 849 21.84 1.02 45.62
N VAL A 850 22.38 1.53 44.51
CA VAL A 850 23.80 1.86 44.36
C VAL A 850 24.20 2.95 45.34
N LYS A 851 23.43 4.06 45.42
CA LYS A 851 23.73 5.16 46.35
C LYS A 851 23.66 4.72 47.82
N LYS A 852 22.76 3.80 48.17
CA LYS A 852 22.72 3.17 49.49
C LYS A 852 23.97 2.34 49.76
N ARG A 853 24.34 1.44 48.83
CA ARG A 853 25.55 0.61 48.97
C ARG A 853 26.81 1.47 49.06
N TRP A 854 26.83 2.58 48.33
CA TRP A 854 27.89 3.57 48.39
C TRP A 854 27.97 4.24 49.76
N GLN A 855 26.85 4.75 50.30
CA GLN A 855 26.82 5.39 51.63
C GLN A 855 27.18 4.43 52.77
N VAL A 856 26.86 3.14 52.63
CA VAL A 856 27.27 2.10 53.60
C VAL A 856 28.75 1.75 53.43
N CYS A 857 29.26 1.70 52.20
CA CYS A 857 30.68 1.47 51.90
C CYS A 857 31.56 2.64 52.39
N GLU A 858 31.11 3.89 52.20
CA GLU A 858 31.75 5.12 52.67
C GLU A 858 31.81 5.20 54.21
N ARG A 859 30.81 4.65 54.92
CA ARG A 859 30.83 4.51 56.38
C ARG A 859 31.81 3.45 56.90
N ASN A 860 32.11 2.43 56.10
CA ASN A 860 32.95 1.29 56.49
C ASN A 860 34.41 1.40 56.01
N PHE A 861 34.71 2.23 55.01
CA PHE A 861 36.06 2.39 54.47
C PHE A 861 36.39 3.88 54.21
N SER A 862 37.41 4.40 54.89
CA SER A 862 37.99 5.73 54.64
C SER A 862 38.86 5.70 53.37
N PHE A 863 38.25 5.90 52.20
CA PHE A 863 38.96 5.98 50.93
C PHE A 863 39.51 7.40 50.67
N SER A 864 40.64 7.73 51.31
CA SER A 864 41.35 9.01 51.11
C SER A 864 41.75 9.28 49.64
N PHE A 865 42.04 8.22 48.86
CA PHE A 865 42.45 8.31 47.46
C PHE A 865 41.32 8.77 46.51
N LEU A 866 40.08 8.40 46.78
CA LEU A 866 38.94 8.77 45.93
C LEU A 866 38.52 10.23 46.14
N GLN A 867 38.68 10.73 47.37
CA GLN A 867 38.40 12.12 47.72
C GLN A 867 39.39 13.09 47.05
N GLN A 868 40.63 12.64 46.82
CA GLN A 868 41.61 13.36 46.02
C GLN A 868 41.24 13.41 44.53
N PHE A 869 40.69 12.32 43.98
CA PHE A 869 40.19 12.27 42.59
C PHE A 869 38.95 13.16 42.38
N ILE A 870 38.05 13.20 43.37
CA ILE A 870 36.89 14.10 43.36
C ILE A 870 37.32 15.57 43.47
N ASN A 871 38.35 15.88 44.28
CA ASN A 871 38.93 17.22 44.36
C ASN A 871 39.65 17.65 43.06
N ILE A 872 40.22 16.71 42.30
CA ILE A 872 40.78 16.99 40.97
C ILE A 872 39.67 17.22 39.93
N SER A 873 38.56 16.47 40.02
CA SER A 873 37.36 16.67 39.19
C SER A 873 36.64 18.00 39.45
N THR A 874 36.58 18.45 40.72
CA THR A 874 36.01 19.76 41.07
C THR A 874 36.91 20.94 40.67
N SER A 875 38.22 20.72 40.48
CA SER A 875 39.14 21.71 39.92
C SER A 875 38.79 22.05 38.45
N PHE A 876 38.39 21.06 37.64
CA PHE A 876 37.88 21.33 36.28
C PHE A 876 36.54 22.10 36.26
N ALA A 877 35.70 21.96 37.30
CA ALA A 877 34.44 22.72 37.44
C ALA A 877 34.62 24.18 37.88
N SER A 878 35.85 24.62 38.19
CA SER A 878 36.17 25.97 38.67
C SER A 878 36.36 27.01 37.56
N PHE A 879 36.49 26.58 36.29
CA PHE A 879 36.58 27.49 35.16
C PHE A 879 35.30 28.33 35.02
N LYS A 880 35.48 29.66 34.89
CA LYS A 880 34.38 30.65 34.76
C LYS A 880 33.41 30.29 33.63
N VAL A 881 33.92 29.72 32.54
CA VAL A 881 33.15 29.22 31.39
C VAL A 881 32.28 28.02 31.78
N ILE A 882 32.82 27.05 32.53
CA ILE A 882 32.09 25.86 33.00
C ILE A 882 31.04 26.26 34.06
N ARG A 883 31.29 27.25 34.92
CA ARG A 883 30.26 27.80 35.84
C ARG A 883 29.13 28.52 35.10
N ILE A 884 29.44 29.29 34.07
CA ILE A 884 28.42 29.95 33.21
C ILE A 884 27.63 28.90 32.43
N LEU A 885 28.31 27.84 31.96
CA LEU A 885 27.64 26.72 31.29
C LEU A 885 26.71 25.95 32.25
N VAL A 886 27.19 25.59 33.45
CA VAL A 886 26.38 24.89 34.46
C VAL A 886 25.23 25.75 34.99
N ALA A 887 25.34 27.08 34.93
CA ALA A 887 24.31 28.00 35.43
C ALA A 887 23.02 28.04 34.57
N ASN A 888 23.06 27.67 33.28
CA ASN A 888 21.88 27.69 32.39
C ASN A 888 21.80 26.44 31.49
N PRO A 889 21.54 25.25 32.05
CA PRO A 889 21.56 23.99 31.30
C PRO A 889 20.53 23.97 30.15
N LEU A 890 19.37 24.62 30.32
CA LEU A 890 18.33 24.74 29.29
C LEU A 890 18.76 25.56 28.07
N LEU A 891 19.64 26.55 28.26
CA LEU A 891 20.09 27.41 27.16
C LEU A 891 21.13 26.69 26.30
N ILE A 892 22.00 25.90 26.93
CA ILE A 892 22.99 25.07 26.21
C ILE A 892 22.31 23.95 25.46
N THR A 893 21.39 23.23 26.10
CA THR A 893 20.64 22.17 25.40
C THR A 893 19.87 22.75 24.21
N SER A 894 19.31 23.96 24.34
CA SER A 894 18.70 24.69 23.22
C SER A 894 19.68 25.00 22.09
N LEU A 895 20.82 25.63 22.40
CA LEU A 895 21.80 26.01 21.39
C LEU A 895 22.36 24.77 20.68
N LEU A 896 22.73 23.74 21.44
CA LEU A 896 23.22 22.48 20.89
C LEU A 896 22.16 21.79 20.02
N ALA A 897 20.92 21.68 20.50
CA ALA A 897 19.84 21.08 19.71
C ALA A 897 19.58 21.87 18.43
N ILE A 898 19.46 23.20 18.49
CA ILE A 898 19.21 24.05 17.32
C ILE A 898 20.36 23.97 16.32
N THR A 899 21.61 24.01 16.77
CA THR A 899 22.78 23.87 15.87
C THR A 899 22.78 22.53 15.14
N LEU A 900 22.47 21.42 15.83
CA LEU A 900 22.34 20.11 15.20
C LEU A 900 21.17 20.04 14.22
N VAL A 901 20.01 20.62 14.57
CA VAL A 901 18.84 20.68 13.68
C VAL A 901 19.14 21.45 12.38
N CYS A 902 19.92 22.53 12.45
CA CYS A 902 20.20 23.40 11.31
C CYS A 902 21.37 22.91 10.46
N LEU A 903 22.43 22.37 11.09
CA LEU A 903 23.70 22.13 10.42
C LEU A 903 23.96 20.65 10.15
N VAL A 904 23.30 19.74 10.88
CA VAL A 904 23.60 18.30 10.80
C VAL A 904 22.37 17.50 10.38
N HIS A 905 21.40 17.30 11.28
CA HIS A 905 20.16 16.58 11.00
C HIS A 905 19.10 16.85 12.09
N PRO A 906 17.81 17.07 11.75
CA PRO A 906 16.74 17.31 12.71
C PRO A 906 16.62 16.27 13.83
N ALA A 907 16.72 14.97 13.47
CA ALA A 907 16.66 13.88 14.45
C ALA A 907 17.70 14.00 15.57
N LEU A 908 18.94 14.43 15.27
CA LEU A 908 20.00 14.54 16.27
C LEU A 908 19.70 15.64 17.29
N GLY A 909 19.18 16.78 16.83
CA GLY A 909 18.73 17.84 17.73
C GLY A 909 17.53 17.42 18.59
N LEU A 910 16.59 16.65 18.03
CA LEU A 910 15.49 16.06 18.79
C LEU A 910 15.99 15.00 19.79
N PHE A 911 17.04 14.23 19.48
CA PHE A 911 17.67 13.32 20.43
C PHE A 911 18.33 14.05 21.60
N VAL A 912 18.96 15.20 21.37
CA VAL A 912 19.48 16.06 22.46
C VAL A 912 18.34 16.52 23.38
N LEU A 913 17.20 16.94 22.80
CA LEU A 913 16.00 17.27 23.57
C LEU A 913 15.50 16.06 24.39
N LEU A 914 15.44 14.88 23.76
CA LEU A 914 15.03 13.64 24.43
C LEU A 914 15.95 13.26 25.58
N SER A 915 17.27 13.32 25.40
CA SER A 915 18.24 13.09 26.46
C SER A 915 18.01 14.04 27.64
N SER A 916 17.70 15.32 27.36
CA SER A 916 17.33 16.27 28.42
C SER A 916 16.07 15.84 29.17
N HIS A 917 15.02 15.40 28.47
CA HIS A 917 13.81 14.88 29.11
C HIS A 917 14.07 13.61 29.94
N VAL A 918 14.85 12.66 29.42
CA VAL A 918 15.22 11.42 30.12
C VAL A 918 15.96 11.72 31.42
N LEU A 919 16.96 12.61 31.38
CA LEU A 919 17.71 13.02 32.58
C LEU A 919 16.80 13.69 33.61
N CYS A 920 15.91 14.59 33.18
CA CYS A 920 14.94 15.22 34.08
C CYS A 920 13.99 14.20 34.71
N CYS A 921 13.39 13.31 33.92
CA CYS A 921 12.51 12.25 34.42
C CYS A 921 13.23 11.35 35.43
N HIS A 922 14.45 10.92 35.10
CA HIS A 922 15.25 10.07 35.98
C HIS A 922 15.58 10.79 37.30
N SER A 923 15.98 12.07 37.25
CA SER A 923 16.29 12.87 38.45
C SER A 923 15.08 13.11 39.36
N ALA A 924 13.91 13.39 38.78
CA ALA A 924 12.67 13.60 39.52
C ALA A 924 12.20 12.30 40.18
N LEU A 925 12.19 11.18 39.44
CA LEU A 925 11.77 9.88 39.97
C LEU A 925 12.74 9.34 41.02
N SER A 926 14.05 9.47 40.84
CA SER A 926 15.03 9.03 41.84
C SER A 926 14.96 9.88 43.11
N SER A 927 14.69 11.18 42.99
CA SER A 927 14.44 12.07 44.14
C SER A 927 13.17 11.69 44.88
N PHE A 928 12.08 11.37 44.16
CA PHE A 928 10.84 10.84 44.74
C PHE A 928 11.08 9.52 45.49
N LEU A 929 11.73 8.54 44.86
CA LEU A 929 12.05 7.25 45.48
C LEU A 929 12.91 7.46 46.73
N MET A 930 13.96 8.29 46.65
CA MET A 930 14.82 8.60 47.80
C MET A 930 14.07 9.27 48.94
N ALA A 931 13.14 10.19 48.66
CA ALA A 931 12.30 10.82 49.66
C ALA A 931 11.34 9.81 50.32
N SER A 932 10.72 8.94 49.51
CA SER A 932 9.85 7.85 50.01
C SER A 932 10.61 6.82 50.84
N PHE A 933 11.89 6.55 50.53
CA PHE A 933 12.72 5.67 51.34
C PHE A 933 13.12 6.32 52.67
N ARG A 934 13.47 7.61 52.67
CA ARG A 934 13.82 8.34 53.90
C ARG A 934 12.65 8.43 54.86
N SER A 935 11.42 8.65 54.36
CA SER A 935 10.23 8.61 55.20
C SER A 935 9.99 7.21 55.77
N HIS A 936 10.18 6.14 54.99
CA HIS A 936 10.05 4.76 55.49
C HIS A 936 11.14 4.37 56.50
N ALA A 937 12.39 4.83 56.32
CA ALA A 937 13.46 4.62 57.29
C ALA A 937 13.20 5.35 58.61
N GLN A 938 12.76 6.62 58.55
CA GLN A 938 12.36 7.38 59.73
C GLN A 938 11.16 6.76 60.46
N THR A 939 10.18 6.21 59.72
CA THR A 939 9.03 5.54 60.33
C THR A 939 9.44 4.22 61.03
N LYS A 940 10.53 3.59 60.57
CA LYS A 940 11.08 2.36 61.17
C LYS A 940 11.96 2.64 62.40
N GLU A 941 12.63 3.80 62.45
CA GLU A 941 13.38 4.28 63.63
C GLU A 941 12.46 4.78 64.77
N PHE A 942 11.21 5.14 64.49
CA PHE A 942 10.21 5.51 65.52
C PHE A 942 9.49 4.30 66.18
N TYR A 943 9.84 3.07 65.78
CA TYR A 943 9.34 1.82 66.38
C TYR A 943 10.50 0.97 66.94
N GLU A 944 11.31 1.55 67.81
CA GLU A 944 12.11 0.79 68.78
C GLU A 944 11.53 1.05 70.20
N PRO A 945 11.06 0.02 70.93
CA PRO A 945 10.62 0.18 72.30
C PRO A 945 11.81 0.08 73.26
N GLY A 946 12.01 1.12 74.07
CA GLY A 946 12.96 1.14 75.17
C GLY A 946 12.45 0.41 76.42
N SER A 947 13.31 -0.48 76.93
CA SER A 947 13.55 -0.95 78.31
C SER A 947 12.41 -1.53 79.18
N GLU A 948 12.59 -2.84 79.45
CA GLU A 948 12.59 -3.54 80.75
C GLU A 948 11.33 -3.57 81.66
N GLY A 949 10.83 -4.79 81.87
CA GLY A 949 9.94 -5.20 82.95
C GLY A 949 9.64 -6.70 82.86
N GLU A 950 10.12 -7.47 83.84
CA GLU A 950 10.08 -8.93 83.93
C GLU A 950 8.68 -9.58 83.81
N GLY A 951 8.62 -10.80 83.27
CA GLY A 951 7.46 -11.69 83.45
C GLY A 951 7.28 -12.79 82.41
N SER A 952 7.88 -13.95 82.67
CA SER A 952 7.37 -15.30 82.40
C SER A 952 6.69 -15.64 81.04
N VAL A 953 7.40 -16.48 80.28
CA VAL A 953 6.98 -17.22 79.07
C VAL A 953 5.78 -18.15 79.32
N THR A 954 4.81 -18.19 78.39
CA THR A 954 4.20 -19.47 77.94
C THR A 954 3.68 -19.41 76.49
N LEU A 955 4.46 -20.09 75.66
CA LEU A 955 4.18 -20.77 74.39
C LEU A 955 2.71 -20.83 73.88
N ARG A 956 2.47 -20.35 72.65
CA ARG A 956 1.72 -21.17 71.66
C ARG A 956 2.15 -20.86 70.22
N ASN A 957 2.67 -21.90 69.59
CA ASN A 957 3.13 -21.97 68.21
C ASN A 957 1.97 -22.10 67.20
N PHE A 958 2.18 -21.46 66.04
CA PHE A 958 1.87 -21.87 64.65
C PHE A 958 0.45 -22.27 64.21
N ASN A 959 -0.14 -21.48 63.29
CA ASN A 959 -0.26 -21.74 61.83
C ASN A 959 -1.27 -20.77 61.20
N HIS A 960 -0.86 -19.91 60.25
CA HIS A 960 -0.89 -20.08 58.78
C HIS A 960 -2.21 -19.56 58.17
N ASP A 961 -2.17 -18.41 57.50
CA ASP A 961 -2.60 -18.29 56.10
C ASP A 961 -2.39 -16.88 55.52
N ASP A 962 -2.07 -16.91 54.23
CA ASP A 962 -1.84 -15.82 53.30
C ASP A 962 -2.85 -14.67 53.36
N ASN A 963 -2.35 -13.42 53.34
CA ASN A 963 -2.69 -12.51 52.25
C ASN A 963 -1.82 -11.25 52.22
N ASN A 964 -1.14 -11.11 51.08
CA ASN A 964 -0.37 -9.95 50.68
C ASN A 964 -1.33 -8.88 50.11
N SER A 965 -1.73 -7.88 50.91
CA SER A 965 -2.20 -6.59 50.36
C SER A 965 -2.26 -5.48 51.40
N LYS A 966 -1.90 -4.26 50.94
CA LYS A 966 -1.92 -2.93 51.58
C LYS A 966 -0.59 -2.55 52.26
N LEU A 967 0.00 -1.40 51.95
CA LEU A 967 -0.61 -0.11 52.25
C LEU A 967 -0.23 1.01 51.24
N PHE A 968 -1.18 1.38 50.38
CA PHE A 968 -1.37 2.75 49.88
C PHE A 968 -2.33 3.46 50.83
N PRO A 969 -2.12 4.72 51.27
CA PRO A 969 -3.16 5.47 51.96
C PRO A 969 -4.16 6.01 50.94
N THR A 970 -5.45 5.77 51.22
CA THR A 970 -6.61 6.34 50.51
C THR A 970 -7.31 7.29 51.47
N ASP A 971 -7.44 8.56 51.09
CA ASP A 971 -8.19 9.57 51.84
C ASP A 971 -9.71 9.37 51.71
N GLU A 972 -10.42 9.45 52.84
CA GLU A 972 -11.86 9.75 52.90
C GLU A 972 -12.04 11.17 53.45
N ALA A 973 -12.82 11.98 52.74
CA ALA A 973 -13.19 13.33 53.13
C ALA A 973 -14.26 13.34 54.23
N ARG A 974 -14.03 14.12 55.29
CA ARG A 974 -15.07 14.80 56.07
C ARG A 974 -14.76 16.29 56.14
N SER A 975 -15.86 17.05 56.04
CA SER A 975 -15.98 18.50 56.09
C SER A 975 -15.12 19.19 57.15
N GLY A 976 -14.45 20.27 56.73
CA GLY A 976 -13.63 21.13 57.57
C GLY A 976 -12.22 21.16 56.98
N SER A 977 -11.84 22.27 56.35
CA SER A 977 -10.53 22.47 55.73
C SER A 977 -9.39 22.05 56.68
N PRO A 978 -8.42 21.25 56.19
CA PRO A 978 -7.03 21.48 56.54
C PRO A 978 -6.23 21.71 55.25
N GLU A 979 -5.37 22.72 55.28
CA GLU A 979 -4.40 23.00 54.22
C GLU A 979 -3.53 21.76 53.94
N TYR A 980 -3.74 21.09 52.81
CA TYR A 980 -2.86 20.03 52.36
C TYR A 980 -1.53 20.65 51.88
N LYS A 981 -0.56 20.79 52.79
CA LYS A 981 0.83 21.13 52.41
C LYS A 981 1.40 19.96 51.61
N ARG A 982 1.46 20.09 50.28
CA ARG A 982 2.09 19.10 49.38
C ARG A 982 3.52 18.78 49.84
N SER A 983 3.86 17.51 49.90
CA SER A 983 5.21 17.08 50.28
C SER A 983 6.20 17.29 49.12
N TYR A 984 7.49 17.39 49.45
CA TYR A 984 8.56 17.45 48.43
C TYR A 984 8.52 16.24 47.48
N GLY A 985 8.14 15.06 47.98
CA GLY A 985 7.97 13.85 47.16
C GLY A 985 6.86 14.02 46.11
N ASP A 986 5.70 14.55 46.51
CA ASP A 986 4.56 14.74 45.60
C ASP A 986 4.89 15.73 44.48
N ALA A 987 5.63 16.81 44.79
CA ALA A 987 6.09 17.77 43.80
C ALA A 987 7.05 17.13 42.77
N GLN A 988 7.97 16.27 43.22
CA GLN A 988 8.88 15.55 42.31
C GLN A 988 8.12 14.54 41.42
N LEU A 989 7.08 13.90 41.96
CA LEU A 989 6.24 12.98 41.20
C LEU A 989 5.38 13.70 40.15
N GLU A 990 4.83 14.88 40.47
CA GLU A 990 4.13 15.74 39.51
C GLU A 990 5.05 16.20 38.37
N ILE A 991 6.29 16.61 38.68
CA ILE A 991 7.30 16.95 37.68
C ILE A 991 7.61 15.75 36.77
N PHE A 992 7.76 14.56 37.35
CA PHE A 992 7.95 13.33 36.57
C PHE A 992 6.78 13.08 35.61
N HIS A 993 5.52 13.18 36.08
CA HIS A 993 4.34 12.95 35.25
C HIS A 993 4.22 13.92 34.07
N HIS A 994 4.47 15.21 34.29
CA HIS A 994 4.50 16.22 33.23
C HIS A 994 5.62 15.96 32.21
N ARG A 995 6.83 15.69 32.70
CA ARG A 995 8.00 15.42 31.84
C ARG A 995 7.89 14.13 31.06
N HIS A 996 7.28 13.10 31.64
CA HIS A 996 7.02 11.83 30.97
C HIS A 996 6.05 12.00 29.79
N GLY A 997 5.02 12.85 29.93
CA GLY A 997 4.14 13.28 28.83
C GLY A 997 4.90 13.88 27.65
N LEU A 998 5.73 14.90 27.93
CA LEU A 998 6.56 15.54 26.91
C LEU A 998 7.58 14.58 26.31
N LEU A 999 8.18 13.68 27.10
CA LEU A 999 9.12 12.68 26.61
C LEU A 999 8.46 11.77 25.57
N VAL A 1000 7.25 11.25 25.84
CA VAL A 1000 6.54 10.36 24.91
C VAL A 1000 6.19 11.10 23.62
N LEU A 1001 5.67 12.33 23.69
CA LEU A 1001 5.35 13.11 22.49
C LEU A 1001 6.59 13.40 21.62
N HIS A 1002 7.68 13.87 22.23
CA HIS A 1002 8.92 14.16 21.49
C HIS A 1002 9.62 12.89 21.00
N LEU A 1003 9.40 11.74 21.67
CA LEU A 1003 9.92 10.45 21.21
C LEU A 1003 9.24 10.05 19.91
N LEU A 1004 7.91 10.18 19.83
CA LEU A 1004 7.16 9.97 18.59
C LEU A 1004 7.69 10.89 17.48
N ALA A 1005 7.91 12.18 17.79
CA ALA A 1005 8.46 13.14 16.81
C ALA A 1005 9.86 12.74 16.32
N ALA A 1006 10.76 12.31 17.22
CA ALA A 1006 12.09 11.86 16.83
C ALA A 1006 12.05 10.58 15.99
N LEU A 1007 11.15 9.64 16.31
CA LEU A 1007 10.97 8.38 15.56
C LEU A 1007 10.57 8.62 14.10
N MET A 1008 9.82 9.69 13.81
CA MET A 1008 9.44 10.03 12.42
C MET A 1008 10.63 10.43 11.53
N PHE A 1009 11.71 10.95 12.12
CA PHE A 1009 12.95 11.30 11.41
C PHE A 1009 14.02 10.19 11.44
N VAL A 1010 13.75 9.04 12.07
CA VAL A 1010 14.72 7.92 12.10
C VAL A 1010 15.02 7.40 10.68
N PRO A 1011 14.05 7.18 9.79
CA PRO A 1011 14.35 6.75 8.43
C PRO A 1011 15.24 7.74 7.67
N SER A 1012 14.95 9.03 7.76
CA SER A 1012 15.77 10.06 7.10
C SER A 1012 17.18 10.14 7.71
N LEU A 1013 17.32 9.94 9.04
CA LEU A 1013 18.62 9.87 9.69
C LEU A 1013 19.45 8.67 9.20
N VAL A 1014 18.82 7.51 8.99
CA VAL A 1014 19.50 6.33 8.42
C VAL A 1014 20.02 6.64 7.02
N ALA A 1015 19.19 7.26 6.18
CA ALA A 1015 19.59 7.69 4.84
C ALA A 1015 20.74 8.72 4.88
N TRP A 1016 20.71 9.66 5.84
CA TRP A 1016 21.76 10.65 6.04
C TRP A 1016 23.07 10.03 6.53
N LEU A 1017 23.03 9.06 7.45
CA LEU A 1017 24.23 8.37 7.98
C LEU A 1017 25.00 7.65 6.87
N GLN A 1018 24.32 7.11 5.86
CA GLN A 1018 24.95 6.49 4.70
C GLN A 1018 25.72 7.49 3.83
N ARG A 1019 25.37 8.77 3.88
CA ARG A 1019 26.00 9.84 3.08
C ARG A 1019 27.27 10.41 3.71
N ILE A 1020 27.64 9.99 4.93
CA ILE A 1020 28.84 10.49 5.61
C ILE A 1020 30.07 10.13 4.79
N GLY A 1021 30.69 11.16 4.18
CA GLY A 1021 31.89 11.02 3.34
C GLY A 1021 31.68 11.19 1.82
N ILE A 1022 30.43 11.23 1.35
CA ILE A 1022 30.09 11.34 -0.11
C ILE A 1022 29.66 12.77 -0.48
N GLY A 1023 29.34 13.60 0.52
CA GLY A 1023 29.05 15.04 0.38
C GLY A 1023 28.23 15.56 1.55
N GLN A 1024 28.46 16.81 1.98
CA GLN A 1024 27.64 17.43 3.02
C GLN A 1024 26.44 18.13 2.38
N SER A 1025 25.23 17.76 2.79
CA SER A 1025 24.01 18.51 2.49
C SER A 1025 23.40 18.98 3.80
N PHE A 1026 23.08 20.26 3.87
CA PHE A 1026 22.33 20.81 5.00
C PHE A 1026 20.92 20.21 5.01
N PRO A 1027 20.32 20.01 6.20
CA PRO A 1027 18.91 19.66 6.31
C PRO A 1027 18.00 20.59 5.52
N TRP A 1028 16.84 20.07 5.11
CA TRP A 1028 15.86 20.87 4.40
C TRP A 1028 15.36 22.03 5.27
N PHE A 1029 15.33 23.24 4.71
CA PHE A 1029 15.10 24.48 5.46
C PHE A 1029 13.86 24.42 6.36
N TRP A 1030 12.71 24.00 5.84
CA TRP A 1030 11.50 23.94 6.66
C TRP A 1030 11.48 22.79 7.65
N ASP A 1031 12.16 21.67 7.38
CA ASP A 1031 12.28 20.59 8.36
C ASP A 1031 13.08 21.09 9.57
N SER A 1032 14.11 21.90 9.34
CA SER A 1032 14.83 22.59 10.40
C SER A 1032 13.94 23.59 11.15
N VAL A 1033 13.21 24.46 10.43
CA VAL A 1033 12.31 25.45 11.07
C VAL A 1033 11.25 24.79 11.94
N LEU A 1034 10.58 23.75 11.43
CA LEU A 1034 9.58 23.01 12.18
C LEU A 1034 10.19 22.30 13.39
N SER A 1035 11.37 21.70 13.22
CA SER A 1035 12.07 21.01 14.30
C SER A 1035 12.61 21.97 15.37
N ILE A 1036 13.01 23.19 15.00
CA ILE A 1036 13.31 24.26 15.96
C ILE A 1036 12.04 24.57 16.78
N GLY A 1037 10.88 24.71 16.12
CA GLY A 1037 9.60 24.87 16.81
C GLY A 1037 9.33 23.74 17.82
N VAL A 1038 9.60 22.48 17.44
CA VAL A 1038 9.49 21.32 18.35
C VAL A 1038 10.48 21.39 19.52
N VAL A 1039 11.73 21.80 19.28
CA VAL A 1039 12.73 22.00 20.33
C VAL A 1039 12.28 23.11 21.29
N LEU A 1040 11.75 24.22 20.76
CA LEU A 1040 11.21 25.32 21.56
C LEU A 1040 10.03 24.87 22.41
N HIS A 1041 9.13 24.06 21.86
CA HIS A 1041 8.02 23.44 22.60
C HIS A 1041 8.53 22.66 23.82
N GLY A 1042 9.43 21.68 23.64
CA GLY A 1042 9.95 20.88 24.75
C GLY A 1042 10.72 21.68 25.81
N LEU A 1043 11.36 22.79 25.43
CA LEU A 1043 12.16 23.62 26.33
C LEU A 1043 11.36 24.73 27.05
N CYS A 1044 10.37 25.33 26.38
CA CYS A 1044 9.54 26.37 26.97
C CYS A 1044 8.49 25.78 27.91
N ASP A 1045 7.91 24.63 27.54
CA ASP A 1045 6.89 23.95 28.34
C ASP A 1045 7.50 22.96 29.36
N SER A 1046 8.79 23.13 29.61
CA SER A 1046 9.63 22.27 30.44
C SER A 1046 9.27 22.33 31.94
N LYS A 1047 8.68 23.43 32.42
CA LYS A 1047 8.04 23.46 33.74
C LYS A 1047 6.58 23.85 33.59
N PRO A 1048 5.67 23.22 34.36
CA PRO A 1048 4.23 23.51 34.26
C PRO A 1048 3.88 24.95 34.72
N GLU A 1049 4.78 25.61 35.46
CA GLU A 1049 4.66 27.02 35.84
C GLU A 1049 4.83 28.00 34.67
N PHE A 1050 5.44 27.58 33.56
CA PHE A 1050 5.78 28.44 32.42
C PHE A 1050 4.80 28.35 31.25
N SER A 1051 3.82 27.46 31.33
CA SER A 1051 2.88 27.11 30.24
C SER A 1051 1.69 28.08 30.05
N PHE A 1052 1.80 29.36 30.46
CA PHE A 1052 0.66 30.29 30.48
C PHE A 1052 0.64 31.26 29.29
N TYR A 1053 -0.44 31.21 28.51
CA TYR A 1053 -0.84 32.24 27.55
C TYR A 1053 -1.89 33.15 28.20
N PHE A 1054 -1.63 34.45 28.30
CA PHE A 1054 -2.65 35.44 28.64
C PHE A 1054 -2.74 36.44 27.49
N PHE A 1055 -3.89 36.47 26.82
CA PHE A 1055 -4.23 37.52 25.86
C PHE A 1055 -5.60 38.08 26.21
N PRO A 1056 -5.72 39.38 26.55
CA PRO A 1056 -6.95 40.10 26.31
C PRO A 1056 -6.95 40.56 24.83
N ILE A 1057 -7.91 40.09 24.03
CA ILE A 1057 -8.15 40.69 22.70
C ILE A 1057 -8.66 42.12 22.95
N PRO A 1058 -8.08 43.17 22.33
CA PRO A 1058 -8.59 44.53 22.50
C PRO A 1058 -10.07 44.58 22.10
N GLY A 1059 -10.96 44.81 23.08
CA GLY A 1059 -12.40 44.94 22.86
C GLY A 1059 -13.29 43.74 23.24
N ILE A 1060 -12.75 42.56 23.59
CA ILE A 1060 -13.55 41.40 24.06
C ILE A 1060 -12.90 40.78 25.32
N PRO A 1061 -13.41 41.04 26.55
CA PRO A 1061 -12.73 40.69 27.80
C PRO A 1061 -12.71 39.21 28.21
N THR A 1062 -13.27 38.28 27.42
CA THR A 1062 -13.67 36.94 27.92
C THR A 1062 -13.04 35.72 27.24
N LEU A 1063 -12.19 35.86 26.22
CA LEU A 1063 -11.58 34.70 25.55
C LEU A 1063 -10.19 34.35 26.10
N GLU A 1064 -10.14 33.52 27.14
CA GLU A 1064 -8.89 32.99 27.71
C GLU A 1064 -8.34 31.82 26.87
N PHE A 1065 -7.23 32.02 26.15
CA PHE A 1065 -6.59 30.92 25.40
C PHE A 1065 -5.66 30.12 26.33
N ARG A 1066 -6.00 28.87 26.63
CA ARG A 1066 -5.25 28.02 27.58
C ARG A 1066 -4.42 26.95 26.88
N LEU A 1067 -3.34 26.45 27.49
CA LEU A 1067 -2.50 25.41 26.89
C LEU A 1067 -3.27 24.09 26.70
N SER A 1068 -4.20 23.77 27.60
CA SER A 1068 -5.13 22.64 27.42
C SER A 1068 -5.93 22.74 26.13
N PHE A 1069 -6.37 23.94 25.72
CA PHE A 1069 -7.07 24.17 24.46
C PHE A 1069 -6.16 24.03 23.25
N ALA A 1070 -4.92 24.50 23.34
CA ALA A 1070 -3.92 24.32 22.28
C ALA A 1070 -3.62 22.82 22.02
N TYR A 1071 -3.44 22.03 23.08
CA TYR A 1071 -3.27 20.58 22.95
C TYR A 1071 -4.54 19.87 22.46
N LEU A 1072 -5.74 20.34 22.83
CA LEU A 1072 -6.98 19.81 22.29
C LEU A 1072 -7.05 20.01 20.77
N PHE A 1073 -6.79 21.23 20.29
CA PHE A 1073 -6.79 21.55 18.87
C PHE A 1073 -5.71 20.78 18.10
N ALA A 1074 -4.50 20.70 18.65
CA ALA A 1074 -3.41 19.90 18.09
C ALA A 1074 -3.80 18.42 18.01
N GLY A 1075 -4.49 17.88 19.01
CA GLY A 1075 -5.02 16.52 18.98
C GLY A 1075 -6.05 16.29 17.87
N TYR A 1076 -7.02 17.19 17.69
CA TYR A 1076 -7.98 17.12 16.59
C TYR A 1076 -7.32 17.28 15.21
N PHE A 1077 -6.39 18.23 15.07
CA PHE A 1077 -5.63 18.42 13.83
C PHE A 1077 -4.77 17.21 13.48
N SER A 1078 -4.14 16.58 14.48
CA SER A 1078 -3.39 15.34 14.32
C SER A 1078 -4.31 14.18 13.90
N TYR A 1079 -5.50 14.08 14.50
CA TYR A 1079 -6.50 13.08 14.14
C TYR A 1079 -6.94 13.23 12.68
N LEU A 1080 -7.32 14.43 12.24
CA LEU A 1080 -7.72 14.68 10.85
C LEU A 1080 -6.55 14.44 9.88
N SER A 1081 -5.33 14.84 10.25
CA SER A 1081 -4.13 14.56 9.45
C SER A 1081 -3.87 13.05 9.31
N ALA A 1082 -4.15 12.28 10.36
CA ALA A 1082 -4.06 10.83 10.35
C ALA A 1082 -5.10 10.18 9.43
N LEU A 1083 -6.35 10.65 9.44
CA LEU A 1083 -7.38 10.20 8.50
C LEU A 1083 -7.00 10.51 7.04
N ALA A 1084 -6.21 11.55 6.80
CA ALA A 1084 -5.69 11.93 5.49
C ALA A 1084 -4.38 11.19 5.12
N LEU A 1085 -3.94 10.21 5.90
CA LEU A 1085 -2.70 9.46 5.72
C LEU A 1085 -1.43 10.34 5.66
N ALA A 1086 -1.46 11.51 6.32
CA ALA A 1086 -0.40 12.52 6.29
C ALA A 1086 0.10 12.85 7.72
N PRO A 1087 0.69 11.88 8.45
CA PRO A 1087 1.10 12.07 9.83
C PRO A 1087 2.19 13.15 10.00
N TYR A 1088 3.03 13.40 8.98
CA TYR A 1088 4.03 14.49 9.02
C TYR A 1088 3.42 15.87 9.32
N ARG A 1089 2.13 16.09 9.05
CA ARG A 1089 1.48 17.38 9.30
C ARG A 1089 1.47 17.74 10.79
N VAL A 1090 1.59 16.76 11.69
CA VAL A 1090 1.63 16.99 13.14
C VAL A 1090 2.73 17.98 13.55
N PHE A 1091 3.85 18.01 12.82
CA PHE A 1091 4.94 18.96 13.06
C PHE A 1091 4.49 20.43 12.98
N TYR A 1092 3.52 20.77 12.13
CA TYR A 1092 2.97 22.13 12.06
C TYR A 1092 2.29 22.53 13.36
N ALA A 1093 1.50 21.63 13.97
CA ALA A 1093 0.82 21.89 15.23
C ALA A 1093 1.82 21.99 16.39
N MET A 1094 2.80 21.08 16.48
CA MET A 1094 3.83 21.12 17.52
C MET A 1094 4.69 22.38 17.42
N ALA A 1095 5.15 22.72 16.21
CA ALA A 1095 5.97 23.89 15.97
C ALA A 1095 5.21 25.19 16.29
N ALA A 1096 3.92 25.27 15.93
CA ALA A 1096 3.07 26.40 16.28
C ALA A 1096 2.97 26.59 17.80
N ILE A 1097 2.70 25.52 18.56
CA ILE A 1097 2.67 25.61 20.04
C ILE A 1097 4.03 26.10 20.56
N GLY A 1098 5.14 25.51 20.08
CA GLY A 1098 6.48 25.89 20.53
C GLY A 1098 6.89 27.33 20.23
N ILE A 1099 6.58 27.84 19.04
CA ILE A 1099 6.84 29.23 18.65
C ILE A 1099 6.02 30.18 19.51
N VAL A 1100 4.74 29.87 19.73
CA VAL A 1100 3.85 30.67 20.57
C VAL A 1100 4.36 30.65 22.02
N SER A 1101 4.66 29.47 22.60
CA SER A 1101 5.28 29.34 23.94
C SER A 1101 6.56 30.18 24.08
N PHE A 1102 7.42 30.18 23.07
CA PHE A 1102 8.64 30.96 23.07
C PHE A 1102 8.39 32.47 23.05
N ALA A 1103 7.50 32.94 22.18
CA ALA A 1103 7.14 34.36 22.08
C ALA A 1103 6.58 34.89 23.41
N PHE A 1104 5.69 34.13 24.06
CA PHE A 1104 5.15 34.49 25.37
C PHE A 1104 6.21 34.54 26.46
N ARG A 1105 7.18 33.62 26.44
CA ARG A 1105 8.27 33.63 27.41
C ARG A 1105 9.13 34.90 27.29
N ILE A 1106 9.33 35.40 26.07
CA ILE A 1106 10.03 36.68 25.83
C ILE A 1106 9.21 37.84 26.41
N ILE A 1107 7.90 37.88 26.13
CA ILE A 1107 7.00 38.93 26.63
C ILE A 1107 6.96 38.92 28.16
N GLN A 1108 6.80 37.76 28.80
CA GLN A 1108 6.76 37.63 30.26
C GLN A 1108 8.09 38.09 30.89
N ARG A 1109 9.23 37.75 30.29
CA ARG A 1109 10.55 38.20 30.76
C ARG A 1109 10.67 39.73 30.66
N LYS A 1110 10.20 40.33 29.56
CA LYS A 1110 10.18 41.78 29.36
C LYS A 1110 9.27 42.49 30.36
N ASN A 1111 8.05 42.00 30.57
CA ASN A 1111 7.11 42.59 31.53
C ASN A 1111 7.65 42.49 32.97
N ARG A 1112 8.30 41.37 33.32
CA ARG A 1112 8.97 41.22 34.63
C ARG A 1112 10.14 42.18 34.80
N GLN A 1113 10.87 42.51 33.74
CA GLN A 1113 11.93 43.54 33.76
C GLN A 1113 11.35 44.95 33.86
N ASN A 1114 10.16 45.18 33.30
CA ASN A 1114 9.45 46.46 33.33
C ASN A 1114 8.64 46.70 34.62
N GLY A 1115 8.63 45.76 35.58
CA GLY A 1115 7.92 45.90 36.86
C GLY A 1115 6.41 45.68 36.78
N GLU A 1116 5.85 45.34 35.62
CA GLU A 1116 4.43 45.01 35.46
C GLU A 1116 4.17 43.56 35.89
N THR A 1117 3.91 43.37 37.18
CA THR A 1117 3.58 42.05 37.74
C THR A 1117 2.09 41.73 37.57
N TYR A 1118 1.74 41.02 36.49
CA TYR A 1118 0.48 40.27 36.44
C TYR A 1118 0.57 39.06 37.41
N HIS A 1119 0.46 39.31 38.71
CA HIS A 1119 0.38 38.27 39.72
C HIS A 1119 -1.08 37.95 40.03
N ARG A 1120 -1.65 36.94 39.36
CA ARG A 1120 -2.68 36.12 40.02
C ARG A 1120 -1.95 35.03 40.79
N SER A 1121 -1.74 35.27 42.08
CA SER A 1121 -1.16 34.29 43.03
C SER A 1121 -1.93 32.98 42.94
N ARG A 1122 -1.35 31.96 42.31
CA ARG A 1122 -1.83 30.58 42.39
C ARG A 1122 -1.06 29.85 43.49
N LYS A 1123 -1.75 28.99 44.22
CA LYS A 1123 -1.24 28.21 45.37
C LYS A 1123 0.01 27.36 45.06
N HIS A 1124 0.28 27.12 43.77
CA HIS A 1124 1.42 26.33 43.28
C HIS A 1124 2.78 27.06 43.28
N SER A 1125 2.83 28.36 43.56
CA SER A 1125 4.07 29.15 43.56
C SER A 1125 4.55 29.46 44.99
N HIS A 1126 4.89 28.44 45.78
CA HIS A 1126 5.75 28.68 46.94
C HIS A 1126 7.22 28.47 46.55
N ARG A 1127 7.98 29.56 46.62
CA ARG A 1127 9.44 29.65 46.51
C ARG A 1127 10.09 28.50 47.30
N HIS A 1128 10.81 27.64 46.58
CA HIS A 1128 11.95 26.89 47.12
C HIS A 1128 13.22 27.72 46.97
#